data_AF-A0A7C5UYW7-F1
#
_entry.id   AF-A0A7C5UYW7-F1
#
_cell.length_a   1.000
_cell.length_b   1.000
_cell.length_c   1.000
_cell.angle_alpha   90.00
_cell.angle_beta   90.00
_cell.angle_gamma   90.00
#
_symmetry.space_group_name_H-M   'P 1'
#
loop_
_entity.id
_entity.type
_entity.pdbx_description
1 polymer ?
#
loop_
_entity_poly.entity_id
_entity_poly.type
_entity_poly.pdbx_seq_one_letter_code
_entity_poly.pdbx_strand_id
1 'polypeptide(L)'
;MLLRTAKTSDCLNSREREYMAQNRCSYAVENLSTHCQRIHGRKIAGVTALLCLVLSLPVIVLAAADQGATPQLNTNRLELSYALNLERPSTHLLEVEITAKQVTEPRLRFEIPAWAPGRYAIYDFAKNVQEFTAVGANGEVLSWAQPDKQTWDVNTSGCGGTVQVRYKVFANDLTGSFSQFDTSHGSINGASVFMYVAGHKPDPITLTIHAPQGWKIISGFSMSQTQSTFQVPNYDVLVDTPLEISADCWVNDFEEGGKTFRIAVHSYTSGPDDETNRVALVDGVKKIVRAEMAMMPSPDFSHYTFLFHFDPELKMGDGMEHLNSTDIIVRGSLSGRGLNEALETAAHEFFHLWNVKRLRPEGLGPFDYSKEVYTRSLWFVEGITTYYAYVNLLRSGIWSPQQFLDRLASEIKTLRGDPGRALMSAESSSFHAWFYDRSPQMQETNFANTTISYYNKGALLGMLLDLEIRSATHGRKSLDDVMRLMYRKFYESPATTYYLSGRGYTEKDILEAVNQVSGADFTPFFKQYVAGTVPLPYNKVLAQAGLMLRVAISPNAPPSLGALVVPVDTGVRIFAVRPGGAADRAGLSSDDILISVDDQSLATASLSDRLSIYPPGARVLFEVERHLKREFMYVTLDPPQPDEYSIEDLPDATEKELNIRKAWLNGGEAVQDQGSAEPGIAARQLTRTASFSGNSK
;
A
#
# COMPACT_ATOMS: atom_id res chain seq x y z
N MET A 1 -51.09 37.55 5.89
CA MET A 1 -51.60 38.84 6.41
C MET A 1 -52.33 38.55 7.72
N LEU A 2 -51.73 38.97 8.86
CA LEU A 2 -52.38 39.31 10.16
C LEU A 2 -53.10 38.17 10.94
N LEU A 3 -52.89 37.90 12.23
CA LEU A 3 -52.47 38.65 13.43
C LEU A 3 -51.90 37.69 14.51
N ARG A 4 -50.76 38.00 15.15
CA ARG A 4 -50.55 38.59 16.52
C ARG A 4 -50.71 37.59 17.69
N THR A 5 -49.93 37.60 18.76
CA THR A 5 -49.41 38.68 19.65
C THR A 5 -48.17 38.18 20.43
N ALA A 6 -47.05 38.92 20.51
CA ALA A 6 -46.58 39.78 21.64
C ALA A 6 -46.06 38.98 22.88
N LYS A 7 -44.93 39.26 23.55
CA LYS A 7 -44.42 40.54 24.09
C LYS A 7 -43.02 40.31 24.76
N THR A 8 -42.08 41.27 24.61
CA THR A 8 -41.14 41.87 25.62
C THR A 8 -40.33 40.99 26.59
N SER A 9 -39.12 41.29 27.07
CA SER A 9 -38.05 42.29 26.86
C SER A 9 -36.90 41.93 27.84
N ASP A 10 -35.72 42.49 27.60
CA ASP A 10 -34.68 42.89 28.58
C ASP A 10 -33.34 42.11 28.73
N CYS A 11 -32.31 42.91 28.42
CA CYS A 11 -31.02 43.12 29.10
C CYS A 11 -29.73 42.40 28.67
N LEU A 12 -28.81 43.27 28.22
CA LEU A 12 -27.36 43.16 27.94
C LEU A 12 -26.57 42.55 29.13
N ASN A 13 -25.36 41.99 29.01
CA ASN A 13 -24.16 42.68 28.49
C ASN A 13 -22.91 41.77 28.32
N SER A 14 -22.01 42.24 27.45
CA SER A 14 -20.53 42.24 27.51
C SER A 14 -19.74 40.94 27.73
N ARG A 15 -19.39 40.22 26.64
CA ARG A 15 -18.05 39.59 26.50
C ARG A 15 -17.59 39.22 25.08
N GLU A 16 -18.22 39.73 24.02
CA GLU A 16 -17.86 39.34 22.63
C GLU A 16 -17.63 40.56 21.72
N ARG A 17 -16.96 41.59 22.24
CA ARG A 17 -16.65 42.83 21.49
C ARG A 17 -15.16 43.10 21.28
N GLU A 18 -14.31 42.07 21.29
CA GLU A 18 -12.86 42.30 21.25
C GLU A 18 -12.03 41.26 20.47
N TYR A 19 -12.48 40.83 19.29
CA TYR A 19 -11.62 40.01 18.39
C TYR A 19 -11.69 40.35 16.89
N MET A 20 -12.31 41.47 16.51
CA MET A 20 -12.41 41.91 15.11
C MET A 20 -12.00 43.37 14.93
N ALA A 21 -10.77 43.70 15.31
CA ALA A 21 -10.14 44.96 14.95
C ALA A 21 -8.61 44.86 15.05
N GLN A 22 -7.95 44.32 14.02
CA GLN A 22 -6.58 44.68 13.67
C GLN A 22 -6.25 44.22 12.24
N ASN A 23 -5.63 45.12 11.48
CA ASN A 23 -5.00 44.94 10.16
C ASN A 23 -5.87 45.17 8.91
N ARG A 24 -6.27 46.43 8.71
CA ARG A 24 -6.35 47.05 7.38
C ARG A 24 -5.24 48.10 7.28
N CYS A 25 -4.32 47.95 6.34
CA CYS A 25 -3.45 49.02 5.87
C CYS A 25 -3.21 48.90 4.35
N SER A 26 -3.93 49.75 3.63
CA SER A 26 -3.55 50.53 2.44
C SER A 26 -2.37 50.08 1.58
N TYR A 27 -2.66 49.71 0.33
CA TYR A 27 -1.78 49.98 -0.82
C TYR A 27 -2.63 50.39 -2.03
N ALA A 28 -2.51 51.65 -2.41
CA ALA A 28 -2.94 52.19 -3.70
C ALA A 28 -1.89 53.22 -4.12
N VAL A 29 -1.13 52.92 -5.18
CA VAL A 29 -0.52 53.93 -6.05
C VAL A 29 -0.45 53.34 -7.46
N GLU A 30 -1.05 54.07 -8.39
CA GLU A 30 -1.04 53.89 -9.84
C GLU A 30 0.39 53.93 -10.42
N ASN A 31 0.61 53.30 -11.58
CA ASN A 31 1.13 54.06 -12.72
C ASN A 31 1.07 53.31 -14.05
N LEU A 32 0.74 54.12 -15.06
CA LEU A 32 0.54 53.83 -16.47
C LEU A 32 1.81 53.45 -17.22
N SER A 33 1.65 52.61 -18.24
CA SER A 33 2.57 52.46 -19.37
C SER A 33 2.24 53.43 -20.50
N THR A 34 3.24 54.08 -21.12
CA THR A 34 3.59 53.98 -22.57
C THR A 34 4.51 55.11 -23.05
N HIS A 35 5.48 54.75 -23.92
CA HIS A 35 6.15 55.54 -24.98
C HIS A 35 6.91 56.84 -24.56
N CYS A 36 8.14 57.18 -24.99
CA CYS A 36 8.67 57.18 -26.35
C CYS A 36 10.18 57.60 -26.38
N GLN A 37 10.94 57.05 -27.33
CA GLN A 37 12.06 57.62 -28.12
C GLN A 37 13.27 58.38 -27.51
N ARG A 38 14.45 57.76 -27.72
CA ARG A 38 15.74 58.26 -28.28
C ARG A 38 16.03 59.77 -28.21
N ILE A 39 17.24 60.13 -27.76
CA ILE A 39 18.26 60.90 -28.52
C ILE A 39 19.64 60.84 -27.81
N HIS A 40 20.69 60.86 -28.64
CA HIS A 40 22.13 60.80 -28.37
C HIS A 40 22.69 61.89 -27.43
N GLY A 41 23.83 61.62 -26.80
CA GLY A 41 24.72 62.68 -26.29
C GLY A 41 25.98 62.17 -25.61
N ARG A 42 27.14 62.44 -26.21
CA ARG A 42 28.49 62.00 -25.84
C ARG A 42 29.09 62.69 -24.60
N LYS A 43 29.95 61.92 -23.90
CA LYS A 43 31.28 62.22 -23.32
C LYS A 43 31.50 63.54 -22.53
N ILE A 44 32.13 63.46 -21.35
CA ILE A 44 33.59 63.71 -21.09
C ILE A 44 33.84 63.82 -19.57
N ALA A 45 34.88 63.07 -19.15
CA ALA A 45 35.87 63.25 -18.07
C ALA A 45 35.56 64.02 -16.77
N GLY A 46 36.01 63.43 -15.65
CA GLY A 46 36.25 64.12 -14.38
C GLY A 46 36.76 63.15 -13.31
N VAL A 47 38.07 62.89 -13.33
CA VAL A 47 38.80 62.10 -12.33
C VAL A 47 38.87 62.89 -11.02
N THR A 48 38.47 62.26 -9.90
CA THR A 48 39.12 62.52 -8.61
C THR A 48 39.12 61.24 -7.80
N ALA A 49 40.32 60.69 -7.62
CA ALA A 49 40.61 59.55 -6.76
C ALA A 49 40.57 59.99 -5.29
N LEU A 50 39.94 59.18 -4.44
CA LEU A 50 40.29 59.11 -3.03
C LEU A 50 40.39 57.63 -2.65
N LEU A 51 41.58 57.28 -2.16
CA LEU A 51 41.98 55.98 -1.64
C LEU A 51 41.00 55.46 -0.57
N CYS A 52 40.60 54.20 -0.69
CA CYS A 52 40.50 53.28 0.44
C CYS A 52 40.85 51.87 -0.05
N LEU A 53 41.95 51.35 0.50
CA LEU A 53 42.33 49.94 0.43
C LEU A 53 41.16 49.07 0.87
N VAL A 54 40.67 48.19 -0.01
CA VAL A 54 40.02 46.94 0.40
C VAL A 54 40.75 45.82 -0.31
N LEU A 55 41.46 45.04 0.49
CA LEU A 55 42.14 43.81 0.11
C LEU A 55 41.14 42.88 -0.60
N SER A 56 41.52 42.48 -1.80
CA SER A 56 40.93 41.36 -2.52
C SER A 56 41.18 40.06 -1.74
N LEU A 57 40.19 39.64 -0.97
CA LEU A 57 40.12 38.27 -0.45
C LEU A 57 39.40 37.39 -1.49
N PRO A 58 39.99 36.29 -1.96
CA PRO A 58 39.24 35.29 -2.69
C PRO A 58 38.23 34.70 -1.71
N VAL A 59 36.95 34.71 -2.07
CA VAL A 59 35.94 33.90 -1.39
C VAL A 59 36.28 32.45 -1.72
N ILE A 60 37.13 31.85 -0.88
CA ILE A 60 37.28 30.41 -0.79
C ILE A 60 35.96 29.92 -0.20
N VAL A 61 35.05 29.49 -1.08
CA VAL A 61 33.97 28.60 -0.66
C VAL A 61 34.64 27.30 -0.26
N LEU A 62 34.96 27.17 1.02
CA LEU A 62 35.17 25.88 1.65
C LEU A 62 33.82 25.17 1.59
N ALA A 63 33.58 24.44 0.50
CA ALA A 63 32.72 23.29 0.56
C ALA A 63 33.32 22.39 1.64
N ALA A 64 32.77 22.47 2.85
CA ALA A 64 32.90 21.37 3.79
C ALA A 64 32.23 20.19 3.09
N ALA A 65 33.05 19.40 2.40
CA ALA A 65 32.71 18.02 2.14
C ALA A 65 32.43 17.45 3.53
N ASP A 66 31.15 17.30 3.85
CA ASP A 66 30.70 16.47 4.94
C ASP A 66 31.18 15.08 4.57
N GLN A 67 32.40 14.76 5.00
CA GLN A 67 32.93 13.42 4.89
C GLN A 67 31.94 12.57 5.65
N GLY A 68 31.20 11.73 4.92
CA GLY A 68 30.24 10.81 5.49
C GLY A 68 30.84 10.20 6.75
N ALA A 69 30.34 10.67 7.90
CA ALA A 69 30.68 10.09 9.16
C ALA A 69 30.20 8.65 9.05
N THR A 70 31.15 7.72 8.96
CA THR A 70 30.88 6.33 9.28
C THR A 70 30.12 6.34 10.60
N PRO A 71 28.92 5.74 10.70
CA PRO A 71 28.16 5.74 11.93
C PRO A 71 29.07 5.15 13.01
N GLN A 72 29.47 5.98 13.96
CA GLN A 72 30.09 5.51 15.18
C GLN A 72 29.05 4.57 15.81
N LEU A 73 29.36 3.28 15.87
CA LEU A 73 28.58 2.32 16.64
C LEU A 73 28.40 2.93 18.03
N ASN A 74 27.16 3.25 18.40
CA ASN A 74 26.83 3.70 19.74
C ASN A 74 27.37 2.64 20.71
N THR A 75 28.38 2.99 21.48
CA THR A 75 29.03 2.06 22.43
C THR A 75 28.16 1.81 23.67
N ASN A 76 27.06 2.55 23.82
CA ASN A 76 26.14 2.45 24.93
C ASN A 76 24.84 1.79 24.46
N ARG A 77 24.82 0.47 24.48
CA ARG A 77 23.62 -0.33 24.20
C ARG A 77 22.68 -0.25 25.40
N LEU A 78 21.40 0.03 25.16
CA LEU A 78 20.38 -0.08 26.20
C LEU A 78 19.89 -1.52 26.30
N GLU A 79 19.54 -1.94 27.52
CA GLU A 79 18.70 -3.13 27.71
C GLU A 79 17.24 -2.66 27.70
N LEU A 80 16.49 -3.05 26.66
CA LEU A 80 15.12 -2.62 26.46
C LEU A 80 14.12 -3.73 26.80
N SER A 81 13.10 -3.39 27.59
CA SER A 81 11.97 -4.26 27.89
C SER A 81 10.66 -3.51 27.70
N TYR A 82 9.71 -4.13 27.02
CA TYR A 82 8.41 -3.58 26.68
C TYR A 82 7.34 -4.47 27.31
N ALA A 83 6.34 -3.88 27.96
CA ALA A 83 5.15 -4.60 28.41
C ALA A 83 3.90 -4.01 27.77
N LEU A 84 3.04 -4.87 27.21
CA LEU A 84 1.73 -4.51 26.67
C LEU A 84 0.64 -5.10 27.56
N ASN A 85 -0.17 -4.25 28.19
CA ASN A 85 -1.23 -4.64 29.11
C ASN A 85 -2.61 -4.40 28.50
N LEU A 86 -3.42 -5.47 28.45
CA LEU A 86 -4.77 -5.48 27.89
C LEU A 86 -5.79 -5.71 29.02
N GLU A 87 -5.88 -4.80 29.98
CA GLU A 87 -6.69 -5.02 31.19
C GLU A 87 -8.19 -4.74 31.03
N ARG A 88 -8.54 -3.69 30.26
CA ARG A 88 -9.91 -3.16 30.20
C ARG A 88 -10.39 -3.03 28.76
N PRO A 89 -10.80 -4.14 28.12
CA PRO A 89 -11.13 -4.14 26.69
C PRO A 89 -12.23 -3.16 26.29
N SER A 90 -13.24 -2.96 27.14
CA SER A 90 -14.33 -1.99 26.89
C SER A 90 -13.91 -0.52 26.86
N THR A 91 -12.66 -0.19 27.20
CA THR A 91 -12.13 1.17 27.13
C THR A 91 -11.38 1.46 25.84
N HIS A 92 -11.05 0.42 25.07
CA HIS A 92 -10.18 0.53 23.90
C HIS A 92 -8.78 1.11 24.21
N LEU A 93 -8.35 1.07 25.46
CA LEU A 93 -7.05 1.58 25.89
C LEU A 93 -6.08 0.42 26.12
N LEU A 94 -5.00 0.43 25.34
CA LEU A 94 -3.82 -0.40 25.55
C LEU A 94 -2.86 0.35 26.47
N GLU A 95 -2.29 -0.30 27.48
CA GLU A 95 -1.26 0.28 28.33
C GLU A 95 0.11 -0.28 27.97
N VAL A 96 1.08 0.61 27.71
CA VAL A 96 2.44 0.25 27.35
C VAL A 96 3.40 0.74 28.41
N GLU A 97 4.32 -0.12 28.82
CA GLU A 97 5.48 0.22 29.63
C GLU A 97 6.77 -0.05 28.85
N ILE A 98 7.69 0.90 28.85
CA ILE A 98 9.04 0.76 28.28
C ILE A 98 10.05 0.96 29.40
N THR A 99 10.89 -0.03 29.65
CA THR A 99 12.02 0.05 30.57
C THR A 99 13.31 0.04 29.78
N ALA A 100 14.10 1.11 29.92
CA ALA A 100 15.46 1.23 29.41
C ALA A 100 16.45 1.17 30.59
N LYS A 101 17.40 0.24 30.56
CA LYS A 101 18.50 0.17 31.53
C LYS A 101 19.84 0.46 30.87
N GLN A 102 20.87 0.64 31.70
CA GLN A 102 22.21 1.09 31.30
C GLN A 102 22.18 2.53 30.73
N VAL A 103 21.23 3.34 31.20
CA VAL A 103 21.06 4.71 30.74
C VAL A 103 22.20 5.57 31.25
N THR A 104 22.94 6.19 30.34
CA THR A 104 24.05 7.10 30.65
C THR A 104 23.92 8.45 29.96
N GLU A 105 23.09 8.50 28.92
CA GLU A 105 22.73 9.68 28.16
C GLU A 105 21.99 10.66 29.08
N PRO A 106 22.24 11.97 28.99
CA PRO A 106 21.56 12.97 29.83
C PRO A 106 20.07 13.13 29.49
N ARG A 107 19.65 12.64 28.32
CA ARG A 107 18.27 12.66 27.84
C ARG A 107 17.99 11.43 26.99
N LEU A 108 16.78 10.89 27.10
CA LEU A 108 16.24 9.89 26.19
C LEU A 108 14.99 10.43 25.51
N ARG A 109 14.89 10.24 24.20
CA ARG A 109 13.71 10.59 23.42
C ARG A 109 12.93 9.34 23.07
N PHE A 110 11.68 9.32 23.48
CA PHE A 110 10.71 8.28 23.12
C PHE A 110 9.82 8.84 22.01
N GLU A 111 9.76 8.16 20.88
CA GLU A 111 9.06 8.64 19.69
C GLU A 111 8.05 7.58 19.26
N ILE A 112 6.80 7.98 19.01
CA ILE A 112 5.83 7.10 18.35
C ILE A 112 5.87 7.36 16.83
N PRO A 113 5.78 6.33 15.98
CA PRO A 113 5.74 6.52 14.53
C PRO A 113 4.64 7.50 14.07
N ALA A 114 4.93 8.23 12.99
CA ALA A 114 3.93 9.05 12.30
C ALA A 114 3.15 8.24 11.25
N TRP A 115 3.70 7.11 10.82
CA TRP A 115 3.22 6.23 9.75
C TRP A 115 3.71 4.79 9.98
N ALA A 116 3.22 3.83 9.20
CA ALA A 116 3.60 2.42 9.28
C ALA A 116 4.07 1.89 7.91
N PRO A 117 5.15 1.08 7.85
CA PRO A 117 5.57 0.39 6.63
C PRO A 117 4.43 -0.39 5.98
N GLY A 118 4.41 -0.42 4.64
CA GLY A 118 3.29 -0.97 3.85
C GLY A 118 2.14 0.02 3.62
N ARG A 119 2.08 1.14 4.37
CA ARG A 119 1.09 2.20 4.16
C ARG A 119 1.71 3.59 4.14
N TYR A 120 1.81 4.14 2.93
CA TYR A 120 2.54 5.38 2.66
C TYR A 120 1.69 6.62 2.94
N ALA A 121 1.30 6.85 4.19
CA ALA A 121 0.57 8.04 4.63
C ALA A 121 0.93 8.44 6.06
N ILE A 122 0.97 9.74 6.34
CA ILE A 122 1.16 10.26 7.70
C ILE A 122 -0.19 10.22 8.45
N TYR A 123 -0.27 9.39 9.49
CA TYR A 123 -1.48 9.17 10.28
C TYR A 123 -1.48 9.87 11.64
N ASP A 124 -0.30 10.26 12.13
CA ASP A 124 -0.08 10.90 13.42
C ASP A 124 -0.61 10.06 14.59
N PHE A 125 -0.08 8.83 14.74
CA PHE A 125 -0.50 7.91 15.81
C PHE A 125 -0.38 8.53 17.22
N ALA A 126 0.52 9.49 17.40
CA ALA A 126 0.70 10.26 18.63
C ALA A 126 -0.60 10.90 19.19
N LYS A 127 -1.59 11.21 18.33
CA LYS A 127 -2.88 11.77 18.78
C LYS A 127 -3.68 10.83 19.67
N ASN A 128 -3.39 9.53 19.63
CA ASN A 128 -4.05 8.50 20.44
C ASN A 128 -3.26 8.17 21.73
N VAL A 129 -2.11 8.79 21.95
CA VAL A 129 -1.29 8.60 23.15
C VAL A 129 -1.80 9.50 24.28
N GLN A 130 -1.96 8.92 25.47
CA GLN A 130 -2.35 9.65 26.67
C GLN A 130 -1.61 9.13 27.91
N GLU A 131 -1.69 9.91 29.01
CA GLU A 131 -1.19 9.50 30.33
C GLU A 131 0.32 9.14 30.36
N PHE A 132 1.14 9.86 29.58
CA PHE A 132 2.60 9.64 29.57
C PHE A 132 3.22 10.01 30.92
N THR A 133 4.01 9.08 31.47
CA THR A 133 4.80 9.27 32.69
C THR A 133 6.19 8.67 32.51
N ALA A 134 7.17 9.20 33.23
CA ALA A 134 8.54 8.70 33.26
C ALA A 134 9.06 8.68 34.70
N VAL A 135 9.62 7.55 35.12
CA VAL A 135 10.24 7.37 36.44
C VAL A 135 11.62 6.73 36.32
N GLY A 136 12.48 6.96 37.30
CA GLY A 136 13.78 6.29 37.36
C GLY A 136 13.79 5.04 38.25
N ALA A 137 14.97 4.50 38.53
CA ALA A 137 15.16 3.18 39.15
C ALA A 137 14.46 3.01 40.51
N ASN A 138 14.30 4.08 41.28
CA ASN A 138 13.70 4.05 42.63
C ASN A 138 12.29 4.68 42.66
N GLY A 139 11.66 4.88 41.49
CA GLY A 139 10.33 5.48 41.37
C GLY A 139 10.32 7.02 41.42
N GLU A 140 11.48 7.66 41.36
CA GLU A 140 11.59 9.11 41.24
C GLU A 140 10.97 9.59 39.92
N VAL A 141 10.11 10.59 39.98
CA VAL A 141 9.50 11.17 38.78
C VAL A 141 10.54 11.93 37.98
N LEU A 142 10.69 11.59 36.71
CA LEU A 142 11.59 12.25 35.77
C LEU A 142 10.86 13.35 35.00
N SER A 143 11.48 14.52 34.87
CA SER A 143 10.92 15.62 34.08
C SER A 143 11.05 15.33 32.59
N TRP A 144 10.03 15.66 31.82
CA TRP A 144 10.02 15.51 30.36
C TRP A 144 9.32 16.69 29.68
N ALA A 145 9.54 16.84 28.38
CA ALA A 145 8.86 17.82 27.54
C ALA A 145 8.52 17.19 26.18
N GLN A 146 7.56 17.78 25.47
CA GLN A 146 7.18 17.37 24.12
C GLN A 146 7.66 18.44 23.12
N PRO A 147 8.80 18.25 22.43
CA PRO A 147 9.34 19.26 21.52
C PRO A 147 8.59 19.34 20.17
N ASP A 148 7.87 18.28 19.80
CA ASP A 148 7.08 18.17 18.58
C ASP A 148 5.85 17.28 18.82
N LYS A 149 5.10 16.93 17.77
CA LYS A 149 3.83 16.19 17.89
C LYS A 149 3.97 14.74 18.37
N GLN A 150 5.16 14.13 18.28
CA GLN A 150 5.33 12.67 18.43
C GLN A 150 6.52 12.25 19.30
N THR A 151 7.28 13.21 19.85
CA THR A 151 8.47 12.97 20.67
C THR A 151 8.23 13.33 22.13
N TRP A 152 8.63 12.47 23.06
CA TRP A 152 8.71 12.74 24.50
C TRP A 152 10.18 12.73 24.95
N ASP A 153 10.68 13.88 25.35
CA ASP A 153 12.10 14.10 25.65
C ASP A 153 12.34 14.13 27.17
N VAL A 154 12.75 12.97 27.72
CA VAL A 154 12.90 12.68 29.15
C VAL A 154 14.30 13.06 29.63
N ASN A 155 14.37 13.86 30.70
CA ASN A 155 15.62 14.13 31.42
C ASN A 155 15.97 12.93 32.32
N THR A 156 17.16 12.37 32.17
CA THR A 156 17.60 11.16 32.88
C THR A 156 18.41 11.47 34.13
N SER A 157 18.59 12.74 34.48
CA SER A 157 19.34 13.14 35.66
C SER A 157 18.75 12.51 36.92
N GLY A 158 19.55 11.70 37.60
CA GLY A 158 19.14 11.03 38.84
C GLY A 158 18.40 9.70 38.65
N CYS A 159 18.22 9.20 37.41
CA CYS A 159 17.44 8.00 37.11
C CYS A 159 18.01 6.67 37.65
N GLY A 160 19.18 6.68 38.28
CA GLY A 160 19.83 5.47 38.76
C GLY A 160 20.20 4.45 37.66
N GLY A 161 20.38 4.91 36.42
CA GLY A 161 20.71 4.08 35.25
C GLY A 161 19.52 3.33 34.65
N THR A 162 18.29 3.60 35.10
CA THR A 162 17.05 3.02 34.56
C THR A 162 16.03 4.12 34.30
N VAL A 163 15.38 4.10 33.14
CA VAL A 163 14.22 4.94 32.83
C VAL A 163 13.05 4.01 32.51
N GLN A 164 11.95 4.14 33.24
CA GLN A 164 10.69 3.47 32.97
C GLN A 164 9.66 4.50 32.52
N VAL A 165 9.13 4.31 31.32
CA VAL A 165 8.07 5.12 30.72
C VAL A 165 6.78 4.31 30.69
N ARG A 166 5.65 4.95 31.00
CA ARG A 166 4.31 4.39 30.83
C ARG A 166 3.41 5.34 30.08
N TYR A 167 2.56 4.81 29.22
CA TYR A 167 1.53 5.56 28.50
C TYR A 167 0.39 4.63 28.08
N LYS A 168 -0.73 5.22 27.66
CA LYS A 168 -1.86 4.50 27.07
C LYS A 168 -2.09 4.91 25.63
N VAL A 169 -2.63 4.00 24.83
CA VAL A 169 -2.98 4.21 23.43
C VAL A 169 -4.44 3.84 23.22
N PHE A 170 -5.22 4.75 22.64
CA PHE A 170 -6.58 4.46 22.18
C PHE A 170 -6.55 3.70 20.84
N ALA A 171 -7.16 2.52 20.80
CA ALA A 171 -7.13 1.57 19.69
C ALA A 171 -8.54 1.03 19.40
N ASN A 172 -9.22 1.58 18.40
CA ASN A 172 -10.57 1.19 18.03
C ASN A 172 -10.82 1.27 16.52
N ASP A 173 -9.83 0.84 15.72
CA ASP A 173 -9.92 0.87 14.26
C ASP A 173 -9.31 -0.41 13.66
N LEU A 174 -10.17 -1.31 13.18
CA LEU A 174 -9.76 -2.58 12.57
C LEU A 174 -9.29 -2.36 11.14
N THR A 175 -7.97 -2.29 10.96
CA THR A 175 -7.32 -2.16 9.64
C THR A 175 -5.97 -2.85 9.69
N GLY A 176 -5.30 -3.03 8.55
CA GLY A 176 -3.95 -3.58 8.49
C GLY A 176 -2.87 -2.60 8.95
N SER A 177 -3.20 -1.49 9.63
CA SER A 177 -2.20 -0.50 10.08
C SER A 177 -2.55 0.18 11.40
N PHE A 178 -3.83 0.28 11.74
CA PHE A 178 -4.32 0.70 13.04
C PHE A 178 -4.61 -0.50 13.92
N SER A 179 -4.71 -0.26 15.23
CA SER A 179 -5.06 -1.29 16.19
C SER A 179 -6.52 -1.18 16.62
N GLN A 180 -7.12 -2.32 16.94
CA GLN A 180 -8.42 -2.41 17.60
C GLN A 180 -8.26 -3.23 18.89
N PHE A 181 -8.84 -2.75 19.97
CA PHE A 181 -8.95 -3.48 21.22
C PHE A 181 -10.34 -3.31 21.79
N ASP A 182 -11.09 -4.40 21.90
CA ASP A 182 -12.44 -4.41 22.47
C ASP A 182 -12.71 -5.74 23.18
N THR A 183 -13.95 -6.00 23.59
CA THR A 183 -14.30 -7.22 24.33
C THR A 183 -14.19 -8.53 23.55
N SER A 184 -14.06 -8.51 22.21
CA SER A 184 -13.86 -9.72 21.40
C SER A 184 -12.37 -10.03 21.19
N HIS A 185 -11.53 -9.01 20.99
CA HIS A 185 -10.10 -9.19 20.72
C HIS A 185 -9.25 -7.94 20.91
N GLY A 186 -7.93 -8.13 20.81
CA GLY A 186 -6.95 -7.11 20.48
C GLY A 186 -6.22 -7.46 19.18
N SER A 187 -6.53 -6.75 18.09
CA SER A 187 -5.71 -6.71 16.88
C SER A 187 -4.72 -5.55 16.99
N ILE A 188 -3.43 -5.88 17.10
CA ILE A 188 -2.38 -4.92 17.45
C ILE A 188 -1.40 -4.76 16.28
N ASN A 189 -1.39 -3.55 15.71
CA ASN A 189 -0.42 -3.11 14.72
C ASN A 189 0.66 -2.26 15.41
N GLY A 190 1.87 -2.80 15.52
CA GLY A 190 2.88 -2.33 16.47
C GLY A 190 3.31 -0.86 16.29
N ALA A 191 3.36 -0.35 15.05
CA ALA A 191 3.73 1.05 14.78
C ALA A 191 2.71 2.05 15.37
N SER A 192 1.44 1.65 15.51
CA SER A 192 0.39 2.48 16.11
C SER A 192 0.40 2.46 17.64
N VAL A 193 1.22 1.61 18.28
CA VAL A 193 1.18 1.33 19.73
C VAL A 193 2.52 1.56 20.42
N PHE A 194 3.63 1.09 19.85
CA PHE A 194 4.94 1.10 20.51
C PHE A 194 5.76 2.32 20.14
N MET A 195 6.20 3.11 21.12
CA MET A 195 7.25 4.11 20.93
C MET A 195 8.61 3.43 20.76
N TYR A 196 9.53 4.03 20.02
CA TYR A 196 10.95 3.66 20.03
C TYR A 196 11.77 4.66 20.84
N VAL A 197 12.95 4.24 21.32
CA VAL A 197 13.94 5.15 21.88
C VAL A 197 14.86 5.62 20.74
N ALA A 198 14.87 6.92 20.46
CA ALA A 198 15.63 7.50 19.36
C ALA A 198 17.13 7.17 19.49
N GLY A 199 17.74 6.70 18.40
CA GLY A 199 19.14 6.23 18.41
C GLY A 199 19.34 4.79 18.89
N HIS A 200 18.30 4.13 19.41
CA HIS A 200 18.37 2.77 19.98
C HIS A 200 17.42 1.77 19.32
N LYS A 201 16.91 2.07 18.11
CA LYS A 201 16.15 1.08 17.30
C LYS A 201 16.88 -0.25 17.10
N PRO A 202 18.23 -0.30 16.94
CA PRO A 202 18.97 -1.55 16.79
C PRO A 202 19.10 -2.39 18.07
N ASP A 203 18.79 -1.82 19.25
CA ASP A 203 18.93 -2.53 20.51
C ASP A 203 17.81 -3.59 20.64
N PRO A 204 18.12 -4.80 21.15
CA PRO A 204 17.14 -5.87 21.26
C PRO A 204 16.11 -5.56 22.34
N ILE A 205 14.91 -6.08 22.15
CA ILE A 205 13.76 -5.81 23.00
C ILE A 205 13.25 -7.13 23.57
N THR A 206 13.02 -7.17 24.88
CA THR A 206 12.16 -8.20 25.48
C THR A 206 10.72 -7.67 25.53
N LEU A 207 9.80 -8.26 24.78
CA LEU A 207 8.37 -7.93 24.82
C LEU A 207 7.65 -8.89 25.76
N THR A 208 6.85 -8.37 26.69
CA THR A 208 5.92 -9.16 27.52
C THR A 208 4.49 -8.68 27.28
N ILE A 209 3.56 -9.61 27.09
CA ILE A 209 2.14 -9.34 26.84
C ILE A 209 1.32 -9.86 28.01
N HIS A 210 0.52 -8.98 28.61
CA HIS A 210 -0.43 -9.29 29.66
C HIS A 210 -1.84 -9.28 29.06
N ALA A 211 -2.23 -10.43 28.50
CA ALA A 211 -3.55 -10.64 27.89
C ALA A 211 -4.62 -10.96 28.96
N PRO A 212 -5.92 -10.71 28.68
CA PRO A 212 -7.00 -11.20 29.52
C PRO A 212 -6.93 -12.72 29.73
N GLN A 213 -7.43 -13.18 30.86
CA GLN A 213 -7.44 -14.61 31.17
C GLN A 213 -8.19 -15.40 30.09
N GLY A 214 -7.55 -16.47 29.59
CA GLY A 214 -8.13 -17.36 28.58
C GLY A 214 -7.95 -16.89 27.14
N TRP A 215 -7.41 -15.69 26.91
CA TRP A 215 -7.09 -15.22 25.57
C TRP A 215 -5.78 -15.84 25.07
N LYS A 216 -5.76 -16.20 23.79
CA LYS A 216 -4.59 -16.68 23.07
C LYS A 216 -3.81 -15.49 22.53
N ILE A 217 -2.50 -15.66 22.35
CA ILE A 217 -1.66 -14.69 21.64
C ILE A 217 -1.20 -15.36 20.34
N ILE A 218 -1.54 -14.76 19.20
CA ILE A 218 -1.23 -15.29 17.87
C ILE A 218 -0.45 -14.24 17.10
N SER A 219 0.72 -14.59 16.57
CA SER A 219 1.60 -13.67 15.86
C SER A 219 2.67 -14.41 15.06
N GLY A 220 3.54 -13.66 14.38
CA GLY A 220 4.79 -14.17 13.81
C GLY A 220 5.91 -14.43 14.83
N PHE A 221 5.75 -14.10 16.12
CA PHE A 221 6.82 -14.32 17.11
C PHE A 221 6.95 -15.78 17.55
N SER A 222 5.86 -16.55 17.55
CA SER A 222 5.84 -17.91 18.07
C SER A 222 4.64 -18.71 17.56
N MET A 223 4.84 -20.03 17.43
CA MET A 223 3.75 -20.99 17.23
C MET A 223 3.00 -21.33 18.53
N SER A 224 3.51 -20.94 19.71
CA SER A 224 2.79 -21.09 20.97
C SER A 224 1.68 -20.05 21.10
N GLN A 225 0.48 -20.49 21.46
CA GLN A 225 -0.68 -19.61 21.73
C GLN A 225 -0.72 -19.06 23.16
N THR A 226 0.15 -19.57 24.04
CA THR A 226 0.19 -19.22 25.48
C THR A 226 1.49 -18.54 25.90
N GLN A 227 2.47 -18.47 25.00
CA GLN A 227 3.71 -17.72 25.26
C GLN A 227 3.37 -16.23 25.32
N SER A 228 3.81 -15.57 26.38
CA SER A 228 3.56 -14.15 26.62
C SER A 228 4.82 -13.29 26.60
N THR A 229 6.02 -13.89 26.62
CA THR A 229 7.29 -13.16 26.57
C THR A 229 8.10 -13.56 25.34
N PHE A 230 8.62 -12.57 24.62
CA PHE A 230 9.33 -12.72 23.35
C PHE A 230 10.64 -11.94 23.35
N GLN A 231 11.64 -12.48 22.67
CA GLN A 231 12.89 -11.78 22.38
C GLN A 231 12.83 -11.26 20.96
N VAL A 232 12.96 -9.95 20.80
CA VAL A 232 12.83 -9.24 19.52
C VAL A 232 14.18 -8.62 19.14
N PRO A 233 14.70 -8.85 17.92
CA PRO A 233 16.04 -8.41 17.55
C PRO A 233 16.25 -6.90 17.57
N ASN A 234 15.23 -6.13 17.21
CA ASN A 234 15.27 -4.67 17.10
C ASN A 234 13.85 -4.10 17.00
N TYR A 235 13.70 -2.78 17.07
CA TYR A 235 12.41 -2.11 17.00
C TYR A 235 11.68 -2.32 15.66
N ASP A 236 12.39 -2.28 14.53
CA ASP A 236 11.75 -2.45 13.22
C ASP A 236 11.13 -3.87 13.06
N VAL A 237 11.64 -4.90 13.75
CA VAL A 237 11.00 -6.23 13.83
C VAL A 237 9.83 -6.25 14.82
N LEU A 238 9.91 -5.51 15.93
CA LEU A 238 8.81 -5.40 16.89
C LEU A 238 7.54 -4.88 16.22
N VAL A 239 7.65 -3.77 15.49
CA VAL A 239 6.48 -3.12 14.88
C VAL A 239 6.02 -3.78 13.58
N ASP A 240 6.85 -4.65 13.00
CA ASP A 240 6.51 -5.46 11.83
C ASP A 240 5.86 -6.81 12.20
N THR A 241 5.57 -7.07 13.47
CA THR A 241 4.95 -8.34 13.88
C THR A 241 3.59 -8.05 14.52
N PRO A 242 2.48 -8.10 13.75
CA PRO A 242 1.15 -7.89 14.30
C PRO A 242 0.76 -9.00 15.27
N LEU A 243 -0.18 -8.70 16.16
CA LEU A 243 -0.70 -9.63 17.17
C LEU A 243 -2.22 -9.70 17.04
N GLU A 244 -2.76 -10.91 16.98
CA GLU A 244 -4.17 -11.18 17.29
C GLU A 244 -4.24 -11.80 18.68
N ILE A 245 -4.93 -11.14 19.60
CA ILE A 245 -5.07 -11.56 20.99
C ILE A 245 -6.56 -11.74 21.30
N SER A 246 -7.04 -12.97 21.42
CA SER A 246 -8.47 -13.23 21.64
C SER A 246 -8.76 -14.60 22.22
N ALA A 247 -9.94 -14.74 22.83
CA ALA A 247 -10.46 -16.05 23.25
C ALA A 247 -10.90 -16.90 22.04
N ASP A 248 -11.53 -16.25 21.06
CA ASP A 248 -12.31 -16.90 19.99
C ASP A 248 -11.64 -16.84 18.61
N CYS A 249 -10.31 -16.92 18.56
CA CYS A 249 -9.59 -17.13 17.30
C CYS A 249 -9.42 -18.63 16.99
N TRP A 250 -9.85 -19.04 15.80
CA TRP A 250 -9.64 -20.38 15.25
C TRP A 250 -8.25 -20.47 14.62
N VAL A 251 -7.54 -21.59 14.81
CA VAL A 251 -6.16 -21.78 14.32
C VAL A 251 -6.02 -23.12 13.63
N ASN A 252 -5.36 -23.15 12.47
CA ASN A 252 -4.95 -24.36 11.77
C ASN A 252 -3.52 -24.23 11.25
N ASP A 253 -2.71 -25.26 11.46
CA ASP A 253 -1.32 -25.29 11.03
C ASP A 253 -1.12 -26.34 9.92
N PHE A 254 -0.31 -26.04 8.91
CA PHE A 254 0.10 -26.98 7.86
C PHE A 254 1.58 -26.84 7.52
N GLU A 255 2.17 -27.90 6.96
CA GLU A 255 3.57 -27.93 6.52
C GLU A 255 3.65 -27.80 4.99
N GLU A 256 4.59 -26.99 4.49
CA GLU A 256 4.94 -26.90 3.08
C GLU A 256 6.42 -26.50 2.94
N GLY A 257 7.19 -27.20 2.10
CA GLY A 257 8.60 -26.87 1.87
C GLY A 257 9.52 -26.91 3.11
N GLY A 258 9.17 -27.70 4.13
CA GLY A 258 9.92 -27.80 5.40
C GLY A 258 9.72 -26.60 6.34
N LYS A 259 8.61 -25.88 6.18
CA LYS A 259 8.21 -24.73 6.98
C LYS A 259 6.78 -24.92 7.47
N THR A 260 6.50 -24.40 8.66
CA THR A 260 5.15 -24.42 9.24
C THR A 260 4.40 -23.15 8.91
N PHE A 261 3.18 -23.29 8.42
CA PHE A 261 2.28 -22.17 8.14
C PHE A 261 1.09 -22.25 9.07
N ARG A 262 0.71 -21.11 9.65
CA ARG A 262 -0.46 -20.96 10.51
C ARG A 262 -1.50 -20.12 9.79
N ILE A 263 -2.75 -20.56 9.85
CA ILE A 263 -3.93 -19.77 9.50
C ILE A 263 -4.68 -19.51 10.79
N ALA A 264 -4.89 -18.24 11.11
CA ALA A 264 -5.66 -17.78 12.24
C ALA A 264 -6.87 -17.00 11.72
N VAL A 265 -8.06 -17.30 12.24
CA VAL A 265 -9.31 -16.65 11.80
C VAL A 265 -10.04 -16.11 13.02
N HIS A 266 -10.15 -14.78 13.08
CA HIS A 266 -11.12 -14.06 13.89
C HIS A 266 -12.33 -13.71 13.02
N SER A 267 -13.54 -13.98 13.47
CA SER A 267 -14.75 -13.69 12.68
C SER A 267 -15.88 -13.25 13.58
N TYR A 268 -16.50 -12.12 13.23
CA TYR A 268 -17.75 -11.65 13.84
C TYR A 268 -18.99 -12.35 13.27
N THR A 269 -18.79 -13.23 12.29
CA THR A 269 -19.84 -14.04 11.69
C THR A 269 -19.71 -15.51 12.07
N SER A 270 -20.85 -16.18 12.23
CA SER A 270 -20.90 -17.64 12.30
C SER A 270 -22.09 -18.18 11.49
N GLY A 271 -21.91 -19.36 10.90
CA GLY A 271 -22.88 -20.00 10.01
C GLY A 271 -22.71 -21.52 9.94
N PRO A 272 -23.71 -22.22 9.38
CA PRO A 272 -23.71 -23.69 9.33
C PRO A 272 -22.58 -24.27 8.46
N ASP A 273 -22.07 -23.50 7.50
CA ASP A 273 -21.03 -23.91 6.55
C ASP A 273 -19.60 -23.46 6.95
N ASP A 274 -19.43 -22.88 8.13
CA ASP A 274 -18.15 -22.28 8.57
C ASP A 274 -16.98 -23.26 8.50
N GLU A 275 -17.19 -24.51 8.92
CA GLU A 275 -16.14 -25.53 8.89
C GLU A 275 -15.71 -25.84 7.45
N THR A 276 -16.67 -26.01 6.55
CA THR A 276 -16.41 -26.22 5.12
C THR A 276 -15.64 -25.05 4.52
N ASN A 277 -16.02 -23.81 4.86
CA ASN A 277 -15.37 -22.62 4.32
C ASN A 277 -13.95 -22.43 4.91
N ARG A 278 -13.71 -22.78 6.18
CA ARG A 278 -12.38 -22.81 6.79
C ARG A 278 -11.47 -23.85 6.13
N VAL A 279 -11.98 -25.04 5.84
CA VAL A 279 -11.23 -26.06 5.08
C VAL A 279 -10.86 -25.53 3.69
N ALA A 280 -11.82 -24.91 2.98
CA ALA A 280 -11.57 -24.34 1.67
C ALA A 280 -10.52 -23.20 1.71
N LEU A 281 -10.52 -22.38 2.76
CA LEU A 281 -9.50 -21.35 2.99
C LEU A 281 -8.12 -21.99 3.18
N VAL A 282 -7.99 -22.99 4.06
CA VAL A 282 -6.71 -23.70 4.29
C VAL A 282 -6.19 -24.31 3.00
N ASP A 283 -7.04 -25.02 2.26
CA ASP A 283 -6.66 -25.67 1.00
C ASP A 283 -6.23 -24.64 -0.05
N GLY A 284 -6.94 -23.52 -0.16
CA GLY A 284 -6.59 -22.43 -1.07
C GLY A 284 -5.24 -21.80 -0.72
N VAL A 285 -5.05 -21.39 0.54
CA VAL A 285 -3.78 -20.80 1.02
C VAL A 285 -2.62 -21.77 0.83
N LYS A 286 -2.80 -23.07 1.11
CA LYS A 286 -1.75 -24.07 0.87
C LYS A 286 -1.34 -24.16 -0.59
N LYS A 287 -2.29 -24.11 -1.53
CA LYS A 287 -1.99 -24.11 -2.97
C LYS A 287 -1.26 -22.83 -3.40
N ILE A 288 -1.63 -21.68 -2.85
CA ILE A 288 -0.93 -20.40 -3.06
C ILE A 288 0.51 -20.51 -2.58
N VAL A 289 0.72 -20.85 -1.30
CA VAL A 289 2.06 -20.98 -0.70
C VAL A 289 2.96 -21.88 -1.52
N ARG A 290 2.46 -23.04 -1.96
CA ARG A 290 3.21 -23.97 -2.82
C ARG A 290 3.61 -23.32 -4.15
N ALA A 291 2.68 -22.65 -4.83
CA ALA A 291 2.94 -22.02 -6.13
C ALA A 291 4.00 -20.91 -6.01
N GLU A 292 3.92 -20.08 -4.98
CA GLU A 292 4.85 -18.96 -4.81
C GLU A 292 6.24 -19.42 -4.36
N MET A 293 6.32 -20.38 -3.44
CA MET A 293 7.58 -20.99 -3.01
C MET A 293 8.27 -21.78 -4.12
N ALA A 294 7.53 -22.30 -5.11
CA ALA A 294 8.12 -22.90 -6.30
C ALA A 294 8.70 -21.84 -7.26
N MET A 295 8.17 -20.61 -7.22
CA MET A 295 8.63 -19.53 -8.07
C MET A 295 9.87 -18.81 -7.51
N MET A 296 9.89 -18.49 -6.22
CA MET A 296 10.93 -17.66 -5.62
C MET A 296 11.93 -18.47 -4.78
N PRO A 297 13.12 -17.92 -4.46
CA PRO A 297 14.06 -18.59 -3.55
C PRO A 297 13.41 -18.88 -2.18
N SER A 298 13.81 -19.98 -1.54
CA SER A 298 13.24 -20.38 -0.25
C SER A 298 13.42 -19.26 0.80
N PRO A 299 12.34 -18.83 1.47
CA PRO A 299 12.42 -17.71 2.42
C PRO A 299 13.11 -18.12 3.72
N ASP A 300 13.66 -17.15 4.44
CA ASP A 300 14.48 -17.34 5.65
C ASP A 300 13.68 -17.25 6.97
N PHE A 301 12.54 -17.94 7.02
CA PHE A 301 11.78 -18.16 8.25
C PHE A 301 11.56 -19.65 8.52
N SER A 302 11.27 -20.00 9.78
CA SER A 302 10.82 -21.35 10.18
C SER A 302 9.30 -21.51 10.14
N HIS A 303 8.56 -20.44 10.44
CA HIS A 303 7.11 -20.40 10.38
C HIS A 303 6.56 -19.07 9.85
N TYR A 304 5.34 -19.09 9.30
CA TYR A 304 4.62 -17.94 8.79
C TYR A 304 3.16 -17.95 9.23
N THR A 305 2.60 -16.80 9.64
CA THR A 305 1.23 -16.69 10.15
C THR A 305 0.35 -15.83 9.25
N PHE A 306 -0.73 -16.38 8.70
CA PHE A 306 -1.82 -15.62 8.10
C PHE A 306 -2.87 -15.30 9.16
N LEU A 307 -3.07 -14.02 9.46
CA LEU A 307 -4.16 -13.53 10.32
C LEU A 307 -5.30 -13.09 9.41
N PHE A 308 -6.49 -13.65 9.60
CA PHE A 308 -7.69 -13.25 8.89
C PHE A 308 -8.75 -12.71 9.85
N HIS A 309 -9.29 -11.54 9.56
CA HIS A 309 -10.47 -10.98 10.22
C HIS A 309 -11.63 -10.90 9.25
N PHE A 310 -12.80 -11.39 9.67
CA PHE A 310 -14.05 -11.29 8.91
C PHE A 310 -15.08 -10.46 9.69
N ASP A 311 -15.43 -9.29 9.13
CA ASP A 311 -16.36 -8.35 9.75
C ASP A 311 -17.46 -7.93 8.74
N PRO A 312 -18.75 -8.16 9.05
CA PRO A 312 -19.86 -7.80 8.17
C PRO A 312 -20.17 -6.31 8.12
N GLU A 313 -19.70 -5.51 9.08
CA GLU A 313 -19.96 -4.07 9.16
C GLU A 313 -18.87 -3.23 8.47
N LEU A 314 -17.73 -3.84 8.13
CA LEU A 314 -16.66 -3.14 7.42
C LEU A 314 -17.06 -2.71 6.02
N LYS A 315 -16.78 -1.45 5.73
CA LYS A 315 -17.04 -0.83 4.42
C LYS A 315 -15.97 -1.19 3.38
N MET A 316 -14.74 -1.44 3.83
CA MET A 316 -13.58 -1.70 2.98
C MET A 316 -12.69 -2.78 3.59
N GLY A 317 -12.15 -3.67 2.76
CA GLY A 317 -11.15 -4.66 3.18
C GLY A 317 -9.75 -4.04 3.28
N ASP A 318 -8.83 -4.81 3.84
CA ASP A 318 -7.42 -4.45 3.98
C ASP A 318 -6.51 -5.68 3.92
N GLY A 319 -5.25 -5.44 3.60
CA GLY A 319 -4.18 -6.44 3.63
C GLY A 319 -2.89 -5.72 4.01
N MET A 320 -2.08 -6.35 4.85
CA MET A 320 -0.78 -5.82 5.24
C MET A 320 0.26 -6.92 5.32
N GLU A 321 1.40 -6.67 4.69
CA GLU A 321 2.52 -7.58 4.60
C GLU A 321 3.51 -7.43 5.77
N HIS A 322 3.98 -8.57 6.29
CA HIS A 322 4.99 -8.60 7.35
C HIS A 322 6.08 -9.66 7.09
N LEU A 323 7.21 -9.56 7.78
CA LEU A 323 8.40 -10.38 7.53
C LEU A 323 8.15 -11.89 7.55
N ASN A 324 7.25 -12.33 8.43
CA ASN A 324 6.80 -13.71 8.54
C ASN A 324 5.32 -13.82 8.96
N SER A 325 4.50 -12.85 8.59
CA SER A 325 3.05 -12.91 8.76
C SER A 325 2.34 -11.98 7.78
N THR A 326 1.02 -12.03 7.78
CA THR A 326 0.19 -11.01 7.15
C THR A 326 -1.09 -10.82 7.95
N ASP A 327 -1.61 -9.60 7.94
CA ASP A 327 -2.91 -9.24 8.50
C ASP A 327 -3.90 -8.94 7.37
N ILE A 328 -4.96 -9.74 7.27
CA ILE A 328 -5.92 -9.71 6.15
C ILE A 328 -7.32 -9.50 6.69
N ILE A 329 -7.93 -8.39 6.29
CA ILE A 329 -9.24 -7.97 6.76
C ILE A 329 -10.22 -8.04 5.60
N VAL A 330 -11.24 -8.88 5.77
CA VAL A 330 -12.21 -9.22 4.74
C VAL A 330 -13.59 -8.77 5.17
N ARG A 331 -14.31 -8.16 4.24
CA ARG A 331 -15.69 -7.73 4.47
C ARG A 331 -16.64 -8.92 4.42
N GLY A 332 -17.65 -8.90 5.28
CA GLY A 332 -18.66 -9.95 5.31
C GLY A 332 -18.18 -11.19 6.04
N SER A 333 -18.70 -12.34 5.62
CA SER A 333 -18.35 -13.64 6.20
C SER A 333 -17.35 -14.40 5.34
N LEU A 334 -16.69 -15.40 5.95
CA LEU A 334 -15.88 -16.39 5.24
C LEU A 334 -16.80 -17.32 4.41
N SER A 335 -17.29 -16.84 3.27
CA SER A 335 -18.10 -17.61 2.32
C SER A 335 -18.12 -16.94 0.95
N GLY A 336 -18.28 -17.72 -0.12
CA GLY A 336 -18.47 -17.21 -1.49
C GLY A 336 -17.49 -16.10 -1.87
N ARG A 337 -18.00 -14.86 -1.94
CA ARG A 337 -17.18 -13.67 -2.22
C ARG A 337 -16.09 -13.43 -1.18
N GLY A 338 -16.38 -13.57 0.11
CA GLY A 338 -15.39 -13.34 1.18
C GLY A 338 -14.25 -14.36 1.14
N LEU A 339 -14.53 -15.62 0.82
CA LEU A 339 -13.48 -16.62 0.60
C LEU A 339 -12.60 -16.26 -0.62
N ASN A 340 -13.20 -15.83 -1.73
CA ASN A 340 -12.44 -15.41 -2.91
C ASN A 340 -11.59 -14.17 -2.63
N GLU A 341 -12.13 -13.18 -1.92
CA GLU A 341 -11.41 -11.97 -1.48
C GLU A 341 -10.25 -12.35 -0.57
N ALA A 342 -10.46 -13.25 0.41
CA ALA A 342 -9.41 -13.75 1.30
C ALA A 342 -8.27 -14.44 0.54
N LEU A 343 -8.58 -15.30 -0.44
CA LEU A 343 -7.56 -16.02 -1.22
C LEU A 343 -6.80 -15.11 -2.18
N GLU A 344 -7.48 -14.15 -2.81
CA GLU A 344 -6.82 -13.17 -3.68
C GLU A 344 -5.89 -12.27 -2.87
N THR A 345 -6.34 -11.76 -1.72
CA THR A 345 -5.49 -10.97 -0.81
C THR A 345 -4.35 -11.83 -0.26
N ALA A 346 -4.58 -13.09 0.13
CA ALA A 346 -3.51 -13.96 0.62
C ALA A 346 -2.41 -14.22 -0.43
N ALA A 347 -2.75 -14.32 -1.71
CA ALA A 347 -1.76 -14.41 -2.79
C ALA A 347 -0.96 -13.11 -2.94
N HIS A 348 -1.61 -11.95 -2.82
CA HIS A 348 -0.92 -10.66 -2.84
C HIS A 348 0.02 -10.49 -1.65
N GLU A 349 -0.48 -10.69 -0.42
CA GLU A 349 0.29 -10.47 0.80
C GLU A 349 1.39 -11.51 1.01
N PHE A 350 1.17 -12.77 0.63
CA PHE A 350 2.23 -13.76 0.73
C PHE A 350 3.38 -13.46 -0.26
N PHE A 351 3.09 -12.92 -1.45
CA PHE A 351 4.15 -12.59 -2.40
C PHE A 351 5.01 -11.42 -1.92
N HIS A 352 4.44 -10.50 -1.15
CA HIS A 352 5.18 -9.42 -0.48
C HIS A 352 6.28 -9.92 0.47
N LEU A 353 6.20 -11.16 0.95
CA LEU A 353 7.30 -11.82 1.66
C LEU A 353 8.65 -11.65 0.94
N TRP A 354 8.63 -11.79 -0.39
CA TRP A 354 9.79 -11.49 -1.23
C TRP A 354 9.76 -10.03 -1.67
N ASN A 355 8.65 -9.56 -2.25
CA ASN A 355 8.53 -8.22 -2.82
C ASN A 355 7.70 -7.25 -1.98
N VAL A 356 8.16 -7.02 -0.76
CA VAL A 356 8.82 -5.77 -0.35
C VAL A 356 9.50 -5.99 0.99
N LYS A 357 9.15 -7.03 1.75
CA LYS A 357 9.81 -7.30 3.03
C LYS A 357 11.31 -7.55 2.86
N ARG A 358 11.72 -8.20 1.76
CA ARG A 358 13.11 -8.59 1.47
C ARG A 358 13.71 -7.81 0.30
N LEU A 359 13.13 -7.94 -0.89
CA LEU A 359 13.50 -7.17 -2.07
C LEU A 359 12.79 -5.82 -2.03
N ARG A 360 13.51 -4.74 -1.71
CA ARG A 360 12.89 -3.42 -1.48
C ARG A 360 13.68 -2.24 -2.02
N PRO A 361 13.03 -1.10 -2.31
CA PRO A 361 13.70 0.15 -2.58
C PRO A 361 14.60 0.57 -1.42
N GLU A 362 15.73 1.22 -1.69
CA GLU A 362 16.70 1.62 -0.66
C GLU A 362 16.17 2.53 0.45
N GLY A 363 15.09 3.28 0.19
CA GLY A 363 14.42 4.09 1.21
C GLY A 363 13.57 3.29 2.20
N LEU A 364 13.08 2.11 1.82
CA LEU A 364 12.11 1.34 2.61
C LEU A 364 12.79 0.36 3.58
N GLY A 365 13.74 0.85 4.38
CA GLY A 365 14.29 0.08 5.50
C GLY A 365 15.82 0.20 5.63
N PRO A 366 16.34 0.53 6.83
CA PRO A 366 15.62 0.88 8.07
C PRO A 366 14.76 2.14 7.91
N PHE A 367 13.63 2.21 8.59
CA PHE A 367 12.63 3.24 8.33
C PHE A 367 12.86 4.53 9.12
N ASP A 368 12.65 5.67 8.48
CA ASP A 368 12.44 6.93 9.20
C ASP A 368 10.95 7.09 9.47
N TYR A 369 10.54 6.79 10.70
CA TYR A 369 9.14 6.83 11.12
C TYR A 369 8.60 8.26 11.35
N SER A 370 9.45 9.30 11.25
CA SER A 370 9.09 10.68 11.59
C SER A 370 8.52 11.50 10.45
N LYS A 371 8.71 11.04 9.21
CA LYS A 371 8.35 11.77 7.98
C LYS A 371 8.15 10.82 6.81
N GLU A 372 7.68 11.38 5.71
CA GLU A 372 7.54 10.67 4.44
C GLU A 372 8.88 10.12 3.94
N VAL A 373 8.81 8.91 3.38
CA VAL A 373 9.92 8.23 2.71
C VAL A 373 9.54 7.99 1.25
N TYR A 374 10.13 8.78 0.35
CA TYR A 374 9.75 8.77 -1.05
C TYR A 374 10.47 7.68 -1.85
N THR A 375 9.71 7.01 -2.72
CA THR A 375 10.23 6.07 -3.73
C THR A 375 9.41 6.19 -5.01
N ARG A 376 10.04 5.97 -6.18
CA ARG A 376 9.35 5.92 -7.47
C ARG A 376 8.99 4.49 -7.88
N SER A 377 9.26 3.52 -7.01
CA SER A 377 9.20 2.10 -7.33
C SER A 377 7.99 1.36 -6.76
N LEU A 378 6.98 2.05 -6.21
CA LEU A 378 5.77 1.36 -5.69
C LEU A 378 4.98 0.64 -6.79
N TRP A 379 5.06 1.07 -8.05
CA TRP A 379 4.47 0.30 -9.16
C TRP A 379 5.16 -1.07 -9.34
N PHE A 380 6.46 -1.15 -9.00
CA PHE A 380 7.23 -2.39 -9.02
C PHE A 380 7.07 -3.20 -7.73
N VAL A 381 6.82 -2.53 -6.61
CA VAL A 381 6.42 -3.21 -5.37
C VAL A 381 4.99 -3.73 -5.54
N GLU A 382 4.01 -2.84 -5.45
CA GLU A 382 2.60 -3.16 -5.35
C GLU A 382 2.03 -3.69 -6.67
N GLY A 383 2.33 -3.04 -7.79
CA GLY A 383 1.76 -3.45 -9.07
C GLY A 383 2.29 -4.80 -9.56
N ILE A 384 3.58 -5.06 -9.43
CA ILE A 384 4.14 -6.37 -9.80
C ILE A 384 3.68 -7.45 -8.82
N THR A 385 3.53 -7.13 -7.53
CA THR A 385 2.89 -8.05 -6.56
C THR A 385 1.46 -8.36 -6.95
N THR A 386 0.65 -7.37 -7.34
CA THR A 386 -0.72 -7.61 -7.84
C THR A 386 -0.74 -8.50 -9.09
N TYR A 387 0.17 -8.27 -10.05
CA TYR A 387 0.30 -9.15 -11.19
C TYR A 387 0.65 -10.59 -10.78
N TYR A 388 1.57 -10.75 -9.84
CA TYR A 388 1.97 -12.06 -9.34
C TYR A 388 0.89 -12.77 -8.52
N ALA A 389 0.06 -12.04 -7.77
CA ALA A 389 -1.11 -12.60 -7.13
C ALA A 389 -2.02 -13.29 -8.17
N TYR A 390 -2.29 -12.63 -9.30
CA TYR A 390 -3.08 -13.21 -10.40
C TYR A 390 -2.42 -14.42 -11.04
N VAL A 391 -1.10 -14.31 -11.30
CA VAL A 391 -0.32 -15.41 -11.86
C VAL A 391 -0.29 -16.62 -10.91
N ASN A 392 -0.20 -16.42 -9.60
CA ASN A 392 -0.13 -17.49 -8.62
C ASN A 392 -1.50 -18.09 -8.33
N LEU A 393 -2.60 -17.34 -8.43
CA LEU A 393 -3.96 -17.90 -8.43
C LEU A 393 -4.20 -18.80 -9.65
N LEU A 394 -3.64 -18.45 -10.82
CA LEU A 394 -3.65 -19.32 -11.99
C LEU A 394 -2.76 -20.56 -11.79
N ARG A 395 -1.49 -20.39 -11.40
CA ARG A 395 -0.52 -21.48 -11.24
C ARG A 395 -0.88 -22.46 -10.12
N SER A 396 -1.59 -22.00 -9.10
CA SER A 396 -2.12 -22.82 -8.01
C SER A 396 -3.37 -23.62 -8.41
N GLY A 397 -3.94 -23.34 -9.59
CA GLY A 397 -5.18 -23.94 -10.08
C GLY A 397 -6.45 -23.44 -9.38
N ILE A 398 -6.36 -22.34 -8.63
CA ILE A 398 -7.53 -21.67 -8.02
C ILE A 398 -8.31 -20.93 -9.10
N TRP A 399 -7.61 -20.29 -10.04
CA TRP A 399 -8.20 -19.69 -11.23
C TRP A 399 -7.97 -20.57 -12.46
N SER A 400 -9.00 -20.64 -13.30
CA SER A 400 -8.86 -21.09 -14.68
C SER A 400 -8.12 -20.04 -15.52
N PRO A 401 -7.54 -20.42 -16.68
CA PRO A 401 -6.96 -19.47 -17.62
C PRO A 401 -7.93 -18.36 -18.04
N GLN A 402 -9.22 -18.66 -18.19
CA GLN A 402 -10.22 -17.65 -18.56
C GLN A 402 -10.42 -16.62 -17.45
N GLN A 403 -10.54 -17.05 -16.19
CA GLN A 403 -10.66 -16.12 -15.05
C GLN A 403 -9.44 -15.19 -14.94
N PHE A 404 -8.23 -15.70 -15.20
CA PHE A 404 -7.03 -14.90 -15.26
C PHE A 404 -7.07 -13.84 -16.38
N LEU A 405 -7.47 -14.23 -17.60
CA LEU A 405 -7.61 -13.29 -18.72
C LEU A 405 -8.73 -12.26 -18.50
N ASP A 406 -9.85 -12.67 -17.90
CA ASP A 406 -10.96 -11.79 -17.55
C ASP A 406 -10.53 -10.76 -16.49
N ARG A 407 -9.74 -11.18 -15.49
CA ARG A 407 -9.17 -10.26 -14.49
C ARG A 407 -8.27 -9.23 -15.14
N LEU A 408 -7.35 -9.63 -16.03
CA LEU A 408 -6.48 -8.71 -16.77
C LEU A 408 -7.27 -7.76 -17.68
N ALA A 409 -8.32 -8.24 -18.35
CA ALA A 409 -9.21 -7.39 -19.14
C ALA A 409 -9.93 -6.35 -18.27
N SER A 410 -10.34 -6.74 -17.06
CA SER A 410 -10.91 -5.82 -16.07
C SER A 410 -9.89 -4.76 -15.61
N GLU A 411 -8.63 -5.13 -15.38
CA GLU A 411 -7.57 -4.16 -15.05
C GLU A 411 -7.36 -3.15 -16.19
N ILE A 412 -7.38 -3.60 -17.44
CA ILE A 412 -7.29 -2.73 -18.62
C ILE A 412 -8.49 -1.77 -18.69
N LYS A 413 -9.70 -2.27 -18.42
CA LYS A 413 -10.92 -1.46 -18.38
C LYS A 413 -10.80 -0.34 -17.34
N THR A 414 -10.37 -0.68 -16.12
CA THR A 414 -10.14 0.29 -15.03
C THR A 414 -9.17 1.37 -15.46
N LEU A 415 -7.95 1.02 -15.88
CA LEU A 415 -6.96 2.02 -16.26
C LEU A 415 -7.44 2.90 -17.42
N ARG A 416 -8.16 2.35 -18.40
CA ARG A 416 -8.67 3.14 -19.55
C ARG A 416 -9.77 4.11 -19.15
N GLY A 417 -10.54 3.79 -18.11
CA GLY A 417 -11.56 4.63 -17.51
C GLY A 417 -10.98 5.84 -16.78
N ASP A 418 -9.80 5.71 -16.18
CA ASP A 418 -9.16 6.75 -15.38
C ASP A 418 -8.66 7.94 -16.24
N PRO A 419 -9.19 9.16 -16.05
CA PRO A 419 -8.70 10.34 -16.77
C PRO A 419 -7.25 10.67 -16.42
N GLY A 420 -6.83 10.39 -15.17
CA GLY A 420 -5.49 10.67 -14.68
C GLY A 420 -4.38 9.93 -15.43
N ARG A 421 -4.69 8.89 -16.20
CA ARG A 421 -3.68 8.14 -17.00
C ARG A 421 -2.96 8.99 -18.03
N ALA A 422 -3.56 10.11 -18.45
CA ALA A 422 -2.95 11.07 -19.36
C ALA A 422 -1.97 12.04 -18.65
N LEU A 423 -2.06 12.14 -17.32
CA LEU A 423 -1.37 13.14 -16.50
C LEU A 423 -0.32 12.52 -15.58
N MET A 424 -0.52 11.29 -15.13
CA MET A 424 0.30 10.65 -14.11
C MET A 424 0.94 9.35 -14.61
N SER A 425 2.26 9.27 -14.48
CA SER A 425 3.03 8.04 -14.75
C SER A 425 2.99 7.08 -13.56
N ALA A 426 3.46 5.84 -13.76
CA ALA A 426 3.52 4.87 -12.67
C ALA A 426 4.53 5.30 -11.59
N GLU A 427 5.70 5.80 -11.99
CA GLU A 427 6.70 6.37 -11.06
C GLU A 427 6.19 7.61 -10.33
N SER A 428 5.47 8.49 -11.03
CA SER A 428 4.89 9.69 -10.40
C SER A 428 3.82 9.30 -9.38
N SER A 429 2.98 8.32 -9.72
CA SER A 429 1.98 7.76 -8.82
C SER A 429 2.65 7.20 -7.56
N SER A 430 3.69 6.38 -7.70
CA SER A 430 4.47 5.87 -6.56
C SER A 430 5.05 6.97 -5.67
N PHE A 431 5.66 7.98 -6.27
CA PHE A 431 6.26 9.09 -5.51
C PHE A 431 5.22 9.87 -4.69
N HIS A 432 4.02 10.06 -5.25
CA HIS A 432 2.96 10.87 -4.66
C HIS A 432 1.96 10.05 -3.82
N ALA A 433 2.23 8.77 -3.54
CA ALA A 433 1.38 7.90 -2.73
C ALA A 433 0.92 8.57 -1.41
N TRP A 434 1.86 9.26 -0.76
CA TRP A 434 1.68 10.08 0.44
C TRP A 434 0.51 11.07 0.40
N PHE A 435 0.07 11.48 -0.79
CA PHE A 435 -1.05 12.39 -0.94
C PHE A 435 -2.41 11.73 -1.08
N TYR A 436 -2.51 10.50 -1.59
CA TYR A 436 -3.82 9.97 -2.00
C TYR A 436 -4.07 8.51 -1.64
N ASP A 437 -3.04 7.68 -1.45
CA ASP A 437 -3.24 6.28 -1.11
C ASP A 437 -3.55 6.13 0.37
N ARG A 438 -4.85 6.00 0.68
CA ARG A 438 -5.40 5.97 2.04
C ARG A 438 -4.88 7.08 2.95
N SER A 439 -4.50 8.21 2.35
CA SER A 439 -3.99 9.39 3.04
C SER A 439 -5.15 10.30 3.47
N PRO A 440 -5.19 10.78 4.74
CA PRO A 440 -6.22 11.70 5.19
C PRO A 440 -6.24 13.00 4.38
N GLN A 441 -7.41 13.42 3.89
CA GLN A 441 -7.57 14.66 3.12
C GLN A 441 -8.10 15.79 4.01
N MET A 442 -7.37 16.91 4.08
CA MET A 442 -7.78 18.11 4.83
C MET A 442 -8.48 19.17 3.97
N GLN A 443 -8.49 18.99 2.65
CA GLN A 443 -9.15 19.85 1.67
C GLN A 443 -9.67 19.01 0.50
N GLU A 444 -10.57 19.56 -0.30
CA GLU A 444 -11.02 18.92 -1.54
C GLU A 444 -9.88 18.77 -2.54
N THR A 445 -9.91 17.68 -3.31
CA THR A 445 -8.89 17.37 -4.32
C THR A 445 -9.53 16.90 -5.61
N ASN A 446 -8.82 17.07 -6.72
CA ASN A 446 -9.24 16.57 -8.03
C ASN A 446 -8.59 15.22 -8.37
N PHE A 447 -8.32 14.37 -7.37
CA PHE A 447 -7.57 13.13 -7.56
C PHE A 447 -8.26 12.16 -8.52
N ALA A 448 -9.59 12.05 -8.47
CA ALA A 448 -10.37 11.22 -9.40
C ALA A 448 -10.08 11.49 -10.90
N ASN A 449 -9.60 12.69 -11.24
CA ASN A 449 -9.26 13.07 -12.61
C ASN A 449 -7.75 13.19 -12.87
N THR A 450 -6.92 13.19 -11.84
CA THR A 450 -5.48 13.54 -11.94
C THR A 450 -4.55 12.43 -11.50
N THR A 451 -5.05 11.40 -10.81
CA THR A 451 -4.24 10.27 -10.33
C THR A 451 -4.58 8.98 -11.07
N ILE A 452 -3.69 8.00 -10.93
CA ILE A 452 -3.91 6.60 -11.28
C ILE A 452 -3.45 5.74 -10.11
N SER A 453 -3.91 4.50 -10.06
CA SER A 453 -3.39 3.51 -9.13
C SER A 453 -2.08 2.89 -9.65
N TYR A 454 -1.01 2.96 -8.86
CA TYR A 454 0.24 2.24 -9.15
C TYR A 454 0.10 0.72 -9.00
N TYR A 455 -0.91 0.22 -8.28
CA TYR A 455 -1.28 -1.20 -8.28
C TYR A 455 -1.78 -1.61 -9.67
N ASN A 456 -2.85 -0.97 -10.15
CA ASN A 456 -3.49 -1.31 -11.42
C ASN A 456 -2.56 -1.10 -12.62
N LYS A 457 -1.95 0.10 -12.75
CA LYS A 457 -1.02 0.36 -13.86
C LYS A 457 0.25 -0.50 -13.74
N GLY A 458 0.76 -0.72 -12.53
CA GLY A 458 1.92 -1.57 -12.31
C GLY A 458 1.67 -3.04 -12.63
N ALA A 459 0.48 -3.59 -12.34
CA ALA A 459 0.11 -4.95 -12.72
C ALA A 459 0.06 -5.13 -14.24
N LEU A 460 -0.48 -4.14 -14.96
CA LEU A 460 -0.47 -4.11 -16.42
C LEU A 460 0.94 -3.97 -16.99
N LEU A 461 1.81 -3.17 -16.35
CA LEU A 461 3.23 -3.11 -16.70
C LEU A 461 3.92 -4.47 -16.47
N GLY A 462 3.59 -5.17 -15.37
CA GLY A 462 4.06 -6.53 -15.09
C GLY A 462 3.70 -7.52 -16.18
N MET A 463 2.43 -7.55 -16.60
CA MET A 463 1.97 -8.37 -17.73
C MET A 463 2.75 -8.05 -19.01
N LEU A 464 2.90 -6.78 -19.36
CA LEU A 464 3.59 -6.36 -20.58
C LEU A 464 5.09 -6.71 -20.55
N LEU A 465 5.75 -6.50 -19.42
CA LEU A 465 7.16 -6.88 -19.22
C LEU A 465 7.33 -8.39 -19.35
N ASP A 466 6.46 -9.19 -18.72
CA ASP A 466 6.55 -10.66 -18.79
C ASP A 466 6.43 -11.17 -20.24
N LEU A 467 5.43 -10.69 -20.98
CA LEU A 467 5.23 -11.06 -22.38
C LEU A 467 6.38 -10.60 -23.30
N GLU A 468 6.86 -9.37 -23.15
CA GLU A 468 7.99 -8.86 -23.95
C GLU A 468 9.30 -9.62 -23.64
N ILE A 469 9.57 -9.96 -22.37
CA ILE A 469 10.73 -10.80 -21.98
C ILE A 469 10.61 -12.19 -22.61
N ARG A 470 9.43 -12.82 -22.54
CA ARG A 470 9.20 -14.12 -23.18
C ARG A 470 9.38 -14.04 -24.69
N SER A 471 8.86 -12.99 -25.33
CA SER A 471 9.03 -12.77 -26.77
C SER A 471 10.51 -12.62 -27.16
N ALA A 472 11.26 -11.77 -26.44
CA ALA A 472 12.68 -11.53 -26.66
C ALA A 472 13.55 -12.77 -26.44
N THR A 473 13.13 -13.67 -25.55
CA THR A 473 13.88 -14.88 -25.18
C THR A 473 13.28 -16.16 -25.76
N HIS A 474 12.30 -16.07 -26.66
CA HIS A 474 11.58 -17.21 -27.24
C HIS A 474 11.00 -18.17 -26.18
N GLY A 475 10.39 -17.61 -25.14
CA GLY A 475 9.75 -18.33 -24.04
C GLY A 475 10.71 -18.90 -23.00
N ARG A 476 12.03 -18.71 -23.14
CA ARG A 476 13.02 -19.28 -22.21
C ARG A 476 13.13 -18.56 -20.88
N LYS A 477 12.79 -17.28 -20.84
CA LYS A 477 12.80 -16.47 -19.61
C LYS A 477 11.51 -15.68 -19.46
N SER A 478 11.24 -15.23 -18.25
CA SER A 478 10.05 -14.47 -17.87
C SER A 478 10.39 -13.35 -16.89
N LEU A 479 9.37 -12.64 -16.43
CA LEU A 479 9.51 -11.73 -15.30
C LEU A 479 10.01 -12.45 -14.03
N ASP A 480 9.77 -13.76 -13.89
CA ASP A 480 10.22 -14.55 -12.73
C ASP A 480 11.76 -14.54 -12.64
N ASP A 481 12.45 -14.58 -13.78
CA ASP A 481 13.90 -14.49 -13.83
C ASP A 481 14.42 -13.11 -13.43
N VAL A 482 13.65 -12.05 -13.69
CA VAL A 482 13.96 -10.69 -13.22
C VAL A 482 13.84 -10.64 -11.70
N MET A 483 12.72 -11.13 -11.13
CA MET A 483 12.51 -11.16 -9.69
C MET A 483 13.58 -11.97 -8.97
N ARG A 484 13.94 -13.16 -9.48
CA ARG A 484 15.02 -13.99 -8.94
C ARG A 484 16.40 -13.34 -9.09
N LEU A 485 16.68 -12.66 -10.20
CA LEU A 485 17.94 -11.94 -10.38
C LEU A 485 18.05 -10.80 -9.37
N MET A 486 17.00 -9.99 -9.22
CA MET A 486 16.96 -8.90 -8.27
C MET A 486 17.09 -9.39 -6.83
N TYR A 487 16.34 -10.43 -6.45
CA TYR A 487 16.42 -11.02 -5.11
C TYR A 487 17.85 -11.45 -4.76
N ARG A 488 18.54 -12.17 -5.66
CA ARG A 488 19.94 -12.56 -5.48
C ARG A 488 20.90 -11.37 -5.41
N LYS A 489 20.70 -10.36 -6.26
CA LYS A 489 21.58 -9.17 -6.34
C LYS A 489 21.45 -8.28 -5.09
N PHE A 490 20.25 -8.15 -4.53
CA PHE A 490 19.95 -7.17 -3.48
C PHE A 490 19.79 -7.79 -2.11
N TYR A 491 18.93 -8.80 -1.95
CA TYR A 491 18.64 -9.38 -0.65
C TYR A 491 19.69 -10.37 -0.17
N GLU A 492 20.15 -11.27 -1.04
CA GLU A 492 21.19 -12.28 -0.69
C GLU A 492 22.61 -11.69 -0.61
N SER A 493 22.77 -10.39 -0.86
CA SER A 493 24.03 -9.69 -0.65
C SER A 493 24.31 -9.47 0.85
N PRO A 494 25.56 -9.15 1.26
CA PRO A 494 25.84 -8.82 2.65
C PRO A 494 24.99 -7.65 3.15
N ALA A 495 24.54 -7.74 4.41
CA ALA A 495 23.77 -6.69 5.06
C ALA A 495 24.52 -5.35 5.04
N THR A 496 23.81 -4.29 4.66
CA THR A 496 24.33 -2.90 4.67
C THR A 496 23.79 -2.07 5.83
N THR A 497 22.84 -2.60 6.59
CA THR A 497 22.18 -1.94 7.73
C THR A 497 21.91 -2.96 8.85
N TYR A 498 21.45 -2.50 10.01
CA TYR A 498 21.12 -3.38 11.14
C TYR A 498 19.81 -4.16 10.95
N TYR A 499 18.93 -3.72 10.03
CA TYR A 499 17.55 -4.19 10.00
C TYR A 499 17.41 -5.58 9.38
N LEU A 500 17.85 -5.77 8.12
CA LEU A 500 17.82 -7.05 7.41
C LEU A 500 19.08 -7.26 6.58
N SER A 501 19.22 -8.48 6.07
CA SER A 501 20.21 -8.87 5.05
C SER A 501 20.13 -7.99 3.80
N GLY A 502 21.23 -7.95 3.05
CA GLY A 502 21.31 -7.25 1.79
C GLY A 502 21.28 -5.73 1.83
N ARG A 503 20.87 -5.16 0.71
CA ARG A 503 20.69 -3.72 0.49
C ARG A 503 19.47 -3.49 -0.38
N GLY A 504 18.87 -2.30 -0.30
CA GLY A 504 17.79 -1.94 -1.21
C GLY A 504 18.27 -1.63 -2.63
N TYR A 505 17.33 -1.69 -3.58
CA TYR A 505 17.56 -1.38 -5.00
C TYR A 505 17.15 0.06 -5.34
N THR A 506 17.61 0.52 -6.51
CA THR A 506 17.17 1.79 -7.13
C THR A 506 16.30 1.53 -8.36
N GLU A 507 15.60 2.53 -8.88
CA GLU A 507 14.81 2.41 -10.13
C GLU A 507 15.67 1.93 -11.31
N LYS A 508 16.92 2.37 -11.37
CA LYS A 508 17.87 1.97 -12.40
C LYS A 508 18.17 0.47 -12.36
N ASP A 509 18.24 -0.11 -11.16
CA ASP A 509 18.50 -1.53 -10.98
C ASP A 509 17.38 -2.41 -11.57
N ILE A 510 16.13 -1.94 -11.54
CA ILE A 510 14.99 -2.64 -12.16
C ILE A 510 15.20 -2.73 -13.68
N LEU A 511 15.50 -1.60 -14.33
CA LEU A 511 15.76 -1.56 -15.76
C LEU A 511 16.99 -2.41 -16.14
N GLU A 512 18.07 -2.33 -15.36
CA GLU A 512 19.26 -3.15 -15.58
C GLU A 512 18.94 -4.65 -15.50
N ALA A 513 18.13 -5.07 -14.52
CA ALA A 513 17.73 -6.47 -14.37
C ALA A 513 16.88 -6.95 -15.56
N VAL A 514 15.91 -6.14 -16.01
CA VAL A 514 15.09 -6.44 -17.20
C VAL A 514 15.97 -6.56 -18.46
N ASN A 515 16.89 -5.62 -18.68
CA ASN A 515 17.81 -5.66 -19.81
C ASN A 515 18.72 -6.90 -19.77
N GLN A 516 19.25 -7.24 -18.60
CA GLN A 516 20.13 -8.40 -18.43
C GLN A 516 19.37 -9.72 -18.67
N VAL A 517 18.15 -9.83 -18.17
CA VAL A 517 17.33 -11.04 -18.35
C VAL A 517 16.92 -11.19 -19.80
N SER A 518 16.34 -10.15 -20.40
CA SER A 518 15.80 -10.18 -21.76
C SER A 518 16.88 -10.24 -22.86
N GLY A 519 18.07 -9.67 -22.60
CA GLY A 519 19.09 -9.45 -23.63
C GLY A 519 18.75 -8.33 -24.62
N ALA A 520 17.80 -7.46 -24.27
CA ALA A 520 17.34 -6.33 -25.09
C ALA A 520 17.32 -5.02 -24.29
N ASP A 521 17.28 -3.88 -24.98
CA ASP A 521 17.20 -2.56 -24.34
C ASP A 521 15.74 -2.13 -24.10
N PHE A 522 15.32 -2.13 -22.83
CA PHE A 522 14.01 -1.68 -22.37
C PHE A 522 13.98 -0.20 -21.97
N THR A 523 15.05 0.56 -22.17
CA THR A 523 15.07 2.01 -21.88
C THR A 523 13.89 2.74 -22.55
N PRO A 524 13.54 2.49 -23.83
CA PRO A 524 12.37 3.11 -24.44
C PRO A 524 11.05 2.73 -23.78
N PHE A 525 10.90 1.47 -23.34
CA PHE A 525 9.71 0.98 -22.63
C PHE A 525 9.53 1.73 -21.30
N PHE A 526 10.59 1.81 -20.49
CA PHE A 526 10.55 2.49 -19.20
C PHE A 526 10.24 3.98 -19.37
N LYS A 527 10.91 4.64 -20.33
CA LYS A 527 10.67 6.07 -20.61
C LYS A 527 9.22 6.36 -21.01
N GLN A 528 8.61 5.50 -21.82
CA GLN A 528 7.27 5.74 -22.36
C GLN A 528 6.16 5.35 -21.38
N TYR A 529 6.29 4.19 -20.73
CA TYR A 529 5.17 3.54 -20.04
C TYR A 529 5.29 3.55 -18.52
N VAL A 530 6.51 3.52 -17.99
CA VAL A 530 6.79 3.53 -16.54
C VAL A 530 6.91 4.97 -16.03
N ALA A 531 7.87 5.72 -16.57
CA ALA A 531 8.12 7.13 -16.26
C ALA A 531 7.18 8.08 -17.04
N GLY A 532 6.59 7.60 -18.14
CA GLY A 532 5.71 8.38 -19.02
C GLY A 532 4.22 8.02 -18.92
N THR A 533 3.43 8.73 -19.73
CA THR A 533 1.97 8.62 -19.82
C THR A 533 1.51 8.14 -21.20
N VAL A 534 2.42 7.60 -22.02
CA VAL A 534 2.04 7.05 -23.32
C VAL A 534 1.06 5.89 -23.10
N PRO A 535 -0.06 5.81 -23.88
CA PRO A 535 -0.99 4.69 -23.77
C PRO A 535 -0.28 3.34 -23.92
N LEU A 536 -0.61 2.40 -23.03
CA LEU A 536 0.01 1.07 -23.02
C LEU A 536 -0.31 0.28 -24.31
N PRO A 537 0.67 -0.43 -24.91
CA PRO A 537 0.54 -1.03 -26.23
C PRO A 537 -0.08 -2.45 -26.18
N TYR A 538 -1.25 -2.61 -25.55
CA TYR A 538 -1.84 -3.92 -25.23
C TYR A 538 -1.87 -4.90 -26.42
N ASN A 539 -2.51 -4.54 -27.55
CA ASN A 539 -2.64 -5.44 -28.69
C ASN A 539 -1.31 -5.80 -29.34
N LYS A 540 -0.32 -4.88 -29.31
CA LYS A 540 1.02 -5.18 -29.84
C LYS A 540 1.69 -6.28 -29.03
N VAL A 541 1.54 -6.25 -27.71
CA VAL A 541 2.19 -7.19 -26.79
C VAL A 541 1.39 -8.49 -26.66
N LEU A 542 0.07 -8.42 -26.53
CA LEU A 542 -0.81 -9.59 -26.49
C LEU A 542 -0.69 -10.45 -27.76
N ALA A 543 -0.50 -9.82 -28.93
CA ALA A 543 -0.29 -10.55 -30.18
C ALA A 543 0.95 -11.46 -30.14
N GLN A 544 1.96 -11.15 -29.32
CA GLN A 544 3.14 -12.01 -29.14
C GLN A 544 2.80 -13.35 -28.44
N ALA A 545 1.67 -13.41 -27.73
CA ALA A 545 1.07 -14.63 -27.19
C ALA A 545 -0.16 -15.08 -28.01
N GLY A 546 -0.33 -14.56 -29.22
CA GLY A 546 -1.43 -14.88 -30.10
C GLY A 546 -2.78 -14.42 -29.55
N LEU A 547 -2.81 -13.41 -28.70
CA LEU A 547 -4.03 -12.89 -28.08
C LEU A 547 -4.32 -11.47 -28.58
N MET A 548 -5.56 -11.02 -28.41
CA MET A 548 -5.94 -9.63 -28.65
C MET A 548 -6.93 -9.13 -27.60
N LEU A 549 -6.89 -7.83 -27.33
CA LEU A 549 -7.92 -7.15 -26.55
C LEU A 549 -9.08 -6.78 -27.45
N ARG A 550 -10.24 -7.38 -27.23
CA ARG A 550 -11.52 -6.92 -27.76
C ARG A 550 -12.06 -5.84 -26.83
N VAL A 551 -12.43 -4.71 -27.42
CA VAL A 551 -13.09 -3.58 -26.75
C VAL A 551 -14.37 -3.29 -27.50
N ALA A 552 -15.50 -3.39 -26.81
CA ALA A 552 -16.81 -3.18 -27.40
C ALA A 552 -17.68 -2.30 -26.50
N ILE A 553 -18.74 -1.78 -27.12
CA ILE A 553 -19.84 -1.07 -26.44
C ILE A 553 -21.01 -2.04 -26.46
N SER A 554 -21.58 -2.35 -25.30
CA SER A 554 -22.79 -3.18 -25.20
C SER A 554 -23.90 -2.58 -26.08
N PRO A 555 -24.74 -3.38 -26.76
CA PRO A 555 -25.79 -2.87 -27.64
C PRO A 555 -26.76 -1.86 -26.98
N ASN A 556 -26.95 -1.98 -25.66
CA ASN A 556 -27.83 -1.13 -24.85
C ASN A 556 -27.05 -0.22 -23.88
N ALA A 557 -25.74 0.01 -24.11
CA ALA A 557 -24.96 0.88 -23.26
C ALA A 557 -25.54 2.30 -23.29
N PRO A 558 -25.81 2.94 -22.14
CA PRO A 558 -26.41 4.26 -22.10
C PRO A 558 -25.42 5.31 -22.63
N PRO A 559 -25.93 6.42 -23.20
CA PRO A 559 -25.10 7.59 -23.47
C PRO A 559 -24.48 8.10 -22.17
N SER A 560 -23.30 8.71 -22.27
CA SER A 560 -22.50 9.06 -21.09
C SER A 560 -22.77 10.48 -20.63
N LEU A 561 -22.98 10.64 -19.32
CA LEU A 561 -22.94 11.94 -18.66
C LEU A 561 -21.49 12.43 -18.42
N GLY A 562 -20.51 11.53 -18.42
CA GLY A 562 -19.14 11.89 -18.06
C GLY A 562 -18.99 12.33 -16.61
N ALA A 563 -19.68 11.66 -15.68
CA ALA A 563 -19.58 11.93 -14.25
C ALA A 563 -19.58 10.61 -13.46
N LEU A 564 -18.83 10.59 -12.35
CA LEU A 564 -18.95 9.58 -11.30
C LEU A 564 -20.01 10.06 -10.31
N VAL A 565 -20.98 9.20 -10.00
CA VAL A 565 -22.11 9.55 -9.14
C VAL A 565 -22.29 8.52 -8.03
N VAL A 566 -22.83 8.97 -6.91
CA VAL A 566 -23.22 8.13 -5.77
C VAL A 566 -24.70 8.33 -5.45
N PRO A 567 -25.46 7.26 -5.15
CA PRO A 567 -26.86 7.39 -4.76
C PRO A 567 -27.03 8.21 -3.47
N VAL A 568 -28.10 9.01 -3.41
CA VAL A 568 -28.56 9.73 -2.22
C VAL A 568 -30.10 9.67 -2.17
N ASP A 569 -30.70 10.00 -1.03
CA ASP A 569 -32.15 9.84 -0.81
C ASP A 569 -33.03 10.53 -1.88
N THR A 570 -32.58 11.67 -2.41
CA THR A 570 -33.35 12.50 -3.36
C THR A 570 -32.94 12.32 -4.82
N GLY A 571 -31.93 11.50 -5.13
CA GLY A 571 -31.38 11.37 -6.48
C GLY A 571 -29.98 10.75 -6.49
N VAL A 572 -29.09 11.30 -7.32
CA VAL A 572 -27.67 10.92 -7.32
C VAL A 572 -26.78 12.16 -7.15
N ARG A 573 -25.80 12.08 -6.26
CA ARG A 573 -24.78 13.13 -6.09
C ARG A 573 -23.62 12.91 -7.04
N ILE A 574 -23.18 13.95 -7.71
CA ILE A 574 -21.95 13.92 -8.50
C ILE A 574 -20.75 13.89 -7.55
N PHE A 575 -19.98 12.82 -7.60
CA PHE A 575 -18.71 12.70 -6.88
C PHE A 575 -17.57 13.37 -7.65
N ALA A 576 -17.49 13.11 -8.96
CA ALA A 576 -16.49 13.72 -9.83
C ALA A 576 -17.03 13.94 -11.23
N VAL A 577 -16.60 15.02 -11.88
CA VAL A 577 -16.93 15.34 -13.27
C VAL A 577 -15.71 15.07 -14.14
N ARG A 578 -15.88 14.31 -15.23
CA ARG A 578 -14.82 13.98 -16.16
C ARG A 578 -14.50 15.18 -17.06
N PRO A 579 -13.23 15.64 -17.12
CA PRO A 579 -12.84 16.75 -17.98
C PRO A 579 -13.23 16.51 -19.45
N GLY A 580 -13.86 17.50 -20.06
CA GLY A 580 -14.37 17.49 -21.43
C GLY A 580 -15.65 16.68 -21.65
N GLY A 581 -16.17 15.98 -20.64
CA GLY A 581 -17.39 15.18 -20.72
C GLY A 581 -18.68 16.01 -20.76
N ALA A 582 -19.82 15.36 -21.02
CA ALA A 582 -21.12 16.02 -21.12
C ALA A 582 -21.48 16.87 -19.88
N ALA A 583 -21.22 16.37 -18.68
CA ALA A 583 -21.42 17.09 -17.42
C ALA A 583 -20.54 18.34 -17.32
N ASP A 584 -19.25 18.22 -17.63
CA ASP A 584 -18.29 19.34 -17.62
C ASP A 584 -18.74 20.46 -18.58
N ARG A 585 -19.07 20.09 -19.83
CA ARG A 585 -19.54 21.05 -20.84
C ARG A 585 -20.85 21.74 -20.47
N ALA A 586 -21.69 21.08 -19.68
CA ALA A 586 -22.94 21.64 -19.19
C ALA A 586 -22.76 22.51 -17.92
N GLY A 587 -21.58 22.50 -17.28
CA GLY A 587 -21.33 23.21 -16.03
C GLY A 587 -21.86 22.50 -14.79
N LEU A 588 -22.14 21.18 -14.89
CA LEU A 588 -22.34 20.34 -13.71
C LEU A 588 -21.03 20.22 -12.94
N SER A 589 -21.11 20.09 -11.63
CA SER A 589 -19.98 20.13 -10.71
C SER A 589 -20.07 19.01 -9.67
N SER A 590 -18.95 18.73 -8.99
CA SER A 590 -18.97 17.87 -7.81
C SER A 590 -19.96 18.44 -6.77
N ASP A 591 -20.55 17.54 -5.98
CA ASP A 591 -21.60 17.77 -4.98
C ASP A 591 -22.97 18.22 -5.50
N ASP A 592 -23.12 18.47 -6.81
CA ASP A 592 -24.45 18.61 -7.41
C ASP A 592 -25.28 17.34 -7.19
N ILE A 593 -26.53 17.51 -6.76
CA ILE A 593 -27.49 16.40 -6.67
C ILE A 593 -28.40 16.45 -7.88
N LEU A 594 -28.31 15.44 -8.73
CA LEU A 594 -29.21 15.23 -9.86
C LEU A 594 -30.50 14.60 -9.35
N ILE A 595 -31.60 15.35 -9.36
CA ILE A 595 -32.91 14.93 -8.83
C ILE A 595 -33.70 14.17 -9.88
N SER A 596 -33.74 14.69 -11.12
CA SER A 596 -34.54 14.10 -12.20
C SER A 596 -33.92 14.34 -13.58
N VAL A 597 -34.34 13.52 -14.54
CA VAL A 597 -34.00 13.59 -15.98
C VAL A 597 -35.32 13.63 -16.75
N ASP A 598 -35.61 14.73 -17.46
CA ASP A 598 -36.92 15.03 -18.08
C ASP A 598 -38.11 14.62 -17.18
N ASP A 599 -38.16 15.19 -15.97
CA ASP A 599 -39.17 14.95 -14.93
C ASP A 599 -39.20 13.50 -14.36
N GLN A 600 -38.31 12.62 -14.80
CA GLN A 600 -38.16 11.28 -14.24
C GLN A 600 -37.17 11.27 -13.09
N SER A 601 -37.66 10.94 -11.90
CA SER A 601 -36.85 10.92 -10.68
C SER A 601 -35.68 9.93 -10.73
N LEU A 602 -34.52 10.37 -10.24
CA LEU A 602 -33.31 9.57 -10.01
C LEU A 602 -33.27 8.93 -8.61
N ALA A 603 -34.26 9.19 -7.75
CA ALA A 603 -34.36 8.54 -6.43
C ALA A 603 -34.86 7.08 -6.53
N THR A 604 -35.49 6.72 -7.66
CA THR A 604 -36.18 5.44 -7.84
C THR A 604 -35.56 4.54 -8.91
N ALA A 605 -34.55 5.03 -9.62
CA ALA A 605 -33.86 4.30 -10.69
C ALA A 605 -32.43 4.83 -10.86
N SER A 606 -31.54 4.00 -11.40
CA SER A 606 -30.17 4.43 -11.64
C SER A 606 -30.08 5.48 -12.74
N LEU A 607 -29.04 6.32 -12.69
CA LEU A 607 -28.75 7.26 -13.77
C LEU A 607 -28.56 6.53 -15.10
N SER A 608 -27.89 5.38 -15.10
CA SER A 608 -27.69 4.54 -16.28
C SER A 608 -29.04 4.16 -16.93
N ASP A 609 -29.99 3.69 -16.14
CA ASP A 609 -31.31 3.28 -16.63
C ASP A 609 -32.07 4.47 -17.21
N ARG A 610 -32.04 5.63 -16.54
CA ARG A 610 -32.67 6.86 -17.02
C ARG A 610 -32.06 7.36 -18.32
N LEU A 611 -30.76 7.22 -18.51
CA LEU A 611 -30.08 7.65 -19.73
C LEU A 611 -30.25 6.68 -20.91
N SER A 612 -30.51 5.40 -20.64
CA SER A 612 -30.60 4.35 -21.68
C SER A 612 -31.67 4.59 -22.76
N ILE A 613 -32.69 5.39 -22.48
CA ILE A 613 -33.77 5.71 -23.44
C ILE A 613 -33.39 6.81 -24.44
N TYR A 614 -32.26 7.50 -24.23
CA TYR A 614 -31.84 8.61 -25.06
C TYR A 614 -30.76 8.21 -26.07
N PRO A 615 -30.78 8.77 -27.30
CA PRO A 615 -29.67 8.60 -28.23
C PRO A 615 -28.44 9.46 -27.83
N PRO A 616 -27.23 9.08 -28.27
CA PRO A 616 -26.05 9.94 -28.19
C PRO A 616 -26.31 11.33 -28.78
N GLY A 617 -25.83 12.39 -28.13
CA GLY A 617 -26.05 13.77 -28.57
C GLY A 617 -27.43 14.33 -28.23
N ALA A 618 -28.33 13.55 -27.60
CA ALA A 618 -29.58 14.08 -27.06
C ALA A 618 -29.30 15.22 -26.07
N ARG A 619 -30.11 16.28 -26.16
CA ARG A 619 -30.11 17.38 -25.21
C ARG A 619 -31.23 17.15 -24.20
N VAL A 620 -30.86 16.80 -22.98
CA VAL A 620 -31.77 16.32 -21.93
C VAL A 620 -31.82 17.32 -20.78
N LEU A 621 -32.99 17.53 -20.18
CA LEU A 621 -33.16 18.43 -19.05
C LEU A 621 -32.91 17.70 -17.74
N PHE A 622 -32.00 18.23 -16.92
CA PHE A 622 -31.77 17.76 -15.55
C PHE A 622 -32.33 18.77 -14.57
N GLU A 623 -33.05 18.30 -13.55
CA GLU A 623 -33.27 19.05 -12.32
C GLU A 623 -32.09 18.79 -11.39
N VAL A 624 -31.37 19.85 -11.02
CA VAL A 624 -30.14 19.81 -10.23
C VAL A 624 -30.35 20.61 -8.96
N GLU A 625 -29.96 20.05 -7.83
CA GLU A 625 -29.84 20.78 -6.57
C GLU A 625 -28.38 21.10 -6.29
N ARG A 626 -28.08 22.39 -6.20
CA ARG A 626 -26.78 22.94 -5.84
C ARG A 626 -26.95 23.93 -4.70
N HIS A 627 -26.29 23.70 -3.57
CA HIS A 627 -26.42 24.52 -2.37
C HIS A 627 -27.88 24.74 -1.93
N LEU A 628 -28.69 23.66 -1.93
CA LEU A 628 -30.13 23.68 -1.62
C LEU A 628 -30.99 24.54 -2.56
N LYS A 629 -30.45 24.95 -3.71
CA LYS A 629 -31.20 25.63 -4.77
C LYS A 629 -31.41 24.68 -5.92
N ARG A 630 -32.65 24.64 -6.41
CA ARG A 630 -33.01 23.86 -7.59
C ARG A 630 -32.84 24.68 -8.84
N GLU A 631 -32.16 24.10 -9.81
CA GLU A 631 -31.88 24.68 -11.10
C GLU A 631 -32.15 23.63 -12.18
N PHE A 632 -32.49 24.10 -13.39
CA PHE A 632 -32.71 23.24 -14.53
C PHE A 632 -31.58 23.42 -15.52
N MET A 633 -30.91 22.33 -15.87
CA MET A 633 -29.72 22.35 -16.72
C MET A 633 -29.92 21.43 -17.92
N TYR A 634 -29.73 21.96 -19.13
CA TYR A 634 -29.71 21.13 -20.33
C TYR A 634 -28.32 20.55 -20.54
N VAL A 635 -28.25 19.23 -20.66
CA VAL A 635 -27.00 18.50 -20.90
C VAL A 635 -27.08 17.80 -22.25
N THR A 636 -26.05 17.99 -23.09
CA THR A 636 -25.89 17.24 -24.34
C THR A 636 -25.03 16.01 -24.09
N LEU A 637 -25.65 14.84 -24.09
CA LEU A 637 -25.03 13.58 -23.70
C LEU A 637 -23.97 13.11 -24.69
N ASP A 638 -22.89 12.52 -24.17
CA ASP A 638 -21.83 11.92 -24.96
C ASP A 638 -22.22 10.52 -25.47
N PRO A 639 -21.56 10.01 -26.53
CA PRO A 639 -21.68 8.59 -26.88
C PRO A 639 -21.34 7.67 -25.69
N PRO A 640 -21.95 6.47 -25.64
CA PRO A 640 -21.60 5.44 -24.68
C PRO A 640 -20.10 5.17 -24.68
N GLN A 641 -19.55 4.94 -23.50
CA GLN A 641 -18.16 4.52 -23.36
C GLN A 641 -18.07 3.00 -23.48
N PRO A 642 -16.95 2.46 -23.99
CA PRO A 642 -16.75 1.01 -24.00
C PRO A 642 -16.84 0.43 -22.58
N ASP A 643 -17.66 -0.59 -22.43
CA ASP A 643 -18.00 -1.26 -21.17
C ASP A 643 -17.72 -2.77 -21.22
N GLU A 644 -17.55 -3.34 -22.41
CA GLU A 644 -17.08 -4.72 -22.62
C GLU A 644 -15.59 -4.76 -22.97
N TYR A 645 -14.82 -5.51 -22.17
CA TYR A 645 -13.41 -5.79 -22.39
C TYR A 645 -13.15 -7.27 -22.20
N SER A 646 -12.52 -7.90 -23.19
CA SER A 646 -12.11 -9.32 -23.15
C SER A 646 -10.75 -9.48 -23.81
N ILE A 647 -9.94 -10.42 -23.31
CA ILE A 647 -8.73 -10.88 -23.99
C ILE A 647 -9.08 -12.19 -24.68
N GLU A 648 -8.93 -12.23 -26.00
CA GLU A 648 -9.43 -13.30 -26.86
C GLU A 648 -8.31 -13.88 -27.73
N ASP A 649 -8.55 -15.06 -28.26
CA ASP A 649 -7.66 -15.71 -29.22
C ASP A 649 -7.55 -14.91 -30.52
N LEU A 650 -6.32 -14.72 -30.99
CA LEU A 650 -6.06 -14.26 -32.35
C LEU A 650 -6.30 -15.43 -33.31
N PRO A 651 -7.21 -15.32 -34.30
CA PRO A 651 -7.60 -16.44 -35.17
C PRO A 651 -6.46 -17.14 -35.91
N ASP A 652 -5.39 -16.42 -36.22
CA ASP A 652 -4.24 -16.90 -37.00
C ASP A 652 -2.93 -16.91 -36.17
N ALA A 653 -3.03 -17.18 -34.86
CA ALA A 653 -1.86 -17.25 -33.99
C ALA A 653 -0.83 -18.28 -34.48
N THR A 654 0.43 -17.83 -34.61
CA THR A 654 1.54 -18.69 -35.05
C THR A 654 1.94 -19.68 -33.95
N GLU A 655 2.61 -20.77 -34.32
CA GLU A 655 3.12 -21.75 -33.35
C GLU A 655 4.05 -21.10 -32.30
N LYS A 656 4.85 -20.12 -32.71
CA LYS A 656 5.72 -19.34 -31.80
C LYS A 656 4.89 -18.61 -30.74
N GLU A 657 3.81 -17.97 -31.17
CA GLU A 657 2.91 -17.20 -30.29
C GLU A 657 2.15 -18.11 -29.32
N LEU A 658 1.67 -19.26 -29.81
CA LEU A 658 1.02 -20.27 -28.97
C LEU A 658 1.98 -20.87 -27.93
N ASN A 659 3.26 -21.06 -28.29
CA ASN A 659 4.29 -21.52 -27.35
C ASN A 659 4.57 -20.48 -26.25
N ILE A 660 4.64 -19.18 -26.59
CA ILE A 660 4.75 -18.10 -25.60
C ILE A 660 3.54 -18.11 -24.67
N ARG A 661 2.33 -18.22 -25.23
CA ARG A 661 1.09 -18.29 -24.45
C ARG A 661 1.08 -19.47 -23.49
N LYS A 662 1.44 -20.67 -23.97
CA LYS A 662 1.51 -21.88 -23.15
C LYS A 662 2.49 -21.70 -22.00
N ALA A 663 3.68 -21.16 -22.28
CA ALA A 663 4.68 -20.89 -21.25
C ALA A 663 4.21 -19.84 -20.23
N TRP A 664 3.38 -18.88 -20.65
CA TRP A 664 2.80 -17.85 -19.79
C TRP A 664 1.70 -18.41 -18.90
N LEU A 665 0.72 -19.14 -19.48
CA LEU A 665 -0.47 -19.61 -18.76
C LEU A 665 -0.25 -20.87 -17.91
N ASN A 666 0.72 -21.71 -18.25
CA ASN A 666 0.94 -22.98 -17.53
C ASN A 666 2.04 -22.91 -16.48
N GLY A 667 2.74 -21.77 -16.35
CA GLY A 667 4.01 -21.70 -15.64
C GLY A 667 5.09 -22.48 -16.40
N GLY A 668 6.33 -21.97 -16.41
CA GLY A 668 7.43 -22.61 -17.13
C GLY A 668 7.88 -23.91 -16.45
N GLU A 669 7.12 -25.00 -16.57
CA GLU A 669 7.73 -26.32 -16.60
C GLU A 669 8.44 -26.43 -17.95
N ALA A 670 9.77 -26.35 -17.91
CA ALA A 670 10.58 -26.79 -19.02
C ALA A 670 10.11 -28.19 -19.40
N VAL A 671 9.54 -28.32 -20.60
CA VAL A 671 9.24 -29.60 -21.23
C VAL A 671 10.53 -30.41 -21.17
N GLN A 672 10.61 -31.38 -20.24
CA GLN A 672 11.58 -32.44 -20.38
C GLN A 672 11.14 -33.24 -21.60
N ASP A 673 11.81 -32.94 -22.70
CA ASP A 673 11.69 -33.61 -23.97
C ASP A 673 12.03 -35.10 -23.75
N GLN A 674 11.01 -35.93 -23.55
CA GLN A 674 11.16 -37.38 -23.68
C GLN A 674 11.20 -37.71 -25.17
N GLY A 675 12.40 -37.60 -25.74
CA GLY A 675 12.62 -37.90 -27.15
C GLY A 675 14.05 -38.32 -27.44
N SER A 676 14.34 -39.62 -27.31
CA SER A 676 15.07 -40.44 -28.29
C SER A 676 15.63 -41.69 -27.62
N ALA A 677 14.89 -42.80 -27.70
CA ALA A 677 15.47 -44.12 -27.54
C ALA A 677 16.16 -44.50 -28.86
N GLU A 678 17.49 -44.62 -28.85
CA GLU A 678 18.23 -45.42 -29.83
C GLU A 678 18.85 -46.66 -29.15
N PRO A 679 19.08 -47.75 -29.91
CA PRO A 679 19.12 -49.10 -29.35
C PRO A 679 20.53 -49.65 -29.13
N GLY A 680 20.67 -50.42 -28.04
CA GLY A 680 21.57 -51.58 -27.96
C GLY A 680 22.86 -51.39 -27.15
N ILE A 681 23.06 -52.23 -26.12
CA ILE A 681 23.86 -53.46 -26.18
C ILE A 681 23.88 -54.12 -24.79
N ALA A 682 23.75 -55.44 -24.79
CA ALA A 682 23.58 -56.34 -23.66
C ALA A 682 24.80 -56.50 -22.74
N ALA A 683 24.57 -56.80 -21.45
CA ALA A 683 25.47 -57.64 -20.66
C ALA A 683 24.77 -58.30 -19.43
N ARG A 684 24.46 -59.59 -19.61
CA ARG A 684 24.57 -60.75 -18.69
C ARG A 684 24.06 -60.69 -17.23
N GLN A 685 23.09 -61.58 -17.01
CA GLN A 685 22.78 -62.28 -15.76
C GLN A 685 24.02 -62.86 -15.04
N LEU A 686 23.98 -62.83 -13.71
CA LEU A 686 24.54 -63.89 -12.86
C LEU A 686 23.64 -64.08 -11.63
N THR A 687 22.92 -65.19 -11.62
CA THR A 687 22.28 -65.83 -10.47
C THR A 687 23.32 -66.47 -9.56
N ARG A 688 23.20 -66.32 -8.24
CA ARG A 688 23.20 -67.47 -7.30
C ARG A 688 22.86 -67.08 -5.86
N THR A 689 21.86 -67.80 -5.36
CA THR A 689 21.45 -68.07 -3.99
C THR A 689 22.55 -68.69 -3.11
N ALA A 690 22.58 -68.35 -1.82
CA ALA A 690 22.71 -69.32 -0.71
C ALA A 690 22.37 -68.70 0.65
N SER A 691 21.55 -69.45 1.39
CA SER A 691 21.06 -69.34 2.77
C SER A 691 22.12 -69.48 3.86
N PHE A 692 21.89 -68.95 5.08
CA PHE A 692 21.56 -69.75 6.29
C PHE A 692 21.33 -68.88 7.54
N SER A 693 20.43 -69.38 8.39
CA SER A 693 19.88 -68.86 9.64
C SER A 693 20.68 -69.22 10.91
N GLY A 694 20.42 -68.50 12.01
CA GLY A 694 20.55 -68.99 13.39
C GLY A 694 20.65 -67.84 14.40
N ASN A 695 19.57 -67.46 15.12
CA ASN A 695 19.14 -67.94 16.46
C ASN A 695 20.06 -67.48 17.61
N SER A 696 19.63 -67.19 18.83
CA SER A 696 18.38 -66.77 19.50
C SER A 696 18.69 -66.81 21.00
N LYS A 697 18.14 -65.89 21.79
CA LYS A 697 17.44 -66.16 23.06
C LYS A 697 16.73 -64.91 23.53
#